data_AF-A0A412ULP2-F1
#
_entry.id   AF-A0A412ULP2-F1
#
_cell.length_a   1.000
_cell.length_b   1.000
_cell.length_c   1.000
_cell.angle_alpha   90.00
_cell.angle_beta   90.00
_cell.angle_gamma   90.00
#
_symmetry.space_group_name_H-M   'P 1'
#
loop_
_entity.id
_entity.type
_entity.pdbx_description
1 polymer ?
#
loop_
_entity_poly.entity_id
_entity_poly.type
_entity_poly.pdbx_seq_one_letter_code
_entity_poly.pdbx_strand_id
1 'polypeptide(L)'
;MDMFEDERERASLHRRGAIARGVAKRGLVAFLAFAMAFGTTPAQLWAEGAEGIAEAVTQAATGEDAALAGGTAEQSGAEVSDSEGAPAASAATTEAATGDEGSATGENPTASERSSTASAGQAGSAAATAVQTENPTETGDVAKKQVEVSFSIIGIDADGKAQTWVAPTQLKLDEGATAADAFVKLQQKVGFKAKYDPNTAYGFYLESITSPSDGRTLAFDPATYAYWQLFVDGASSSVGASGVKLTQGQKIEFAYTAGSSSPVVKDQVAANVTVIGRDAQGKTQTWVDNAQYVVTSGSNALDLTKVALEANDIDAVVAGSFILSLKYNGVELGKPLDYSTYWQLFINGKSSDCTADNVTIHAGDTVTWFYGGWGDQLPSDSVHASVQVLGKDKDGKQQVWASTGQMSLKAGSTAKDLLEQTGLDLVASEESWGWYLSGIKSPLDGKTYKYDPATRSYWQFYVNGKSATVGAGNYELQEGDAVTFMYGADADALPGQVLGSVDVVGPDVNGNNTCWGSASSVSLPEGSTAQDLIEAVLKAQSIDYKASQGGAYWFLNSITSPFDHKPYGWDGATKKYWRLFINGEPSSLCANQVTLKSGDKATFAYTTDDSPMPDPDKIVVDPSATTPDWDAEWAGYGNSGNGTSVTDAKTPAQAAGLKWAFDWKAESGQQYANCSEPVIANGFVYIATENELIKIDSSTGKKVASAPLASKVSYTSRPIYTNGLIIVPLNGGAVQAITADKLICKWLTPGLTDLTQSSCTVVSDGEYVYVGSVDISYDENYNATYGNGSLKRIKIATGEVSWQNIDPSEGYYWTGAALTDKYTIVPTSAGTLKCIDKTTGDVVSTMKLGAVANADCIADPSNGSTFYQMTHDGKLHVILLSAKGVLSEQKTVDLGLTNNLSAPAVSGDNLIVGGQTATGSALVLYNLKTDKTTMVAAADGKALPAGLNGIAATPLVSVQGGKTYVYFTVNSADSKDYVNYSAGGGVYRYTLGDAEATQIYDAAGHYQYCDSPVIADASGNLYYINDSGTLFKLGAVESWTVAFNSNGGSACDTKFVATADGKLVKPADPTRDGYTFGGWYTDEACTQAYDFSTPVTADLTLYAKWTKNAVNPGGNGGSGTNGGNGGAGNGSGAGAGTGTGSGSGSKGGAIAPGQKPVTKTTVSTKTETKDNKSDKKDSDKSDKKDEKKSDKKDGKSDKKSDSKSDTGAASTTTAKKSSDASEQETGTNPLAIVGVAAGVIGLAIVGVFVFTKRR
;
A
#
# COMPACT_ATOMS: atom_id res chain seq x y z
N MET A 1 -52.29 44.30 -21.94
CA MET A 1 -52.73 45.70 -21.82
C MET A 1 -51.70 46.34 -20.91
N ASP A 2 -50.97 47.32 -21.41
CA ASP A 2 -49.90 47.99 -20.68
C ASP A 2 -50.47 48.83 -19.53
N MET A 3 -49.62 49.15 -18.55
CA MET A 3 -49.25 50.54 -18.25
C MET A 3 -48.20 50.59 -17.12
N PHE A 4 -47.05 51.22 -17.41
CA PHE A 4 -46.14 52.01 -16.53
C PHE A 4 -45.62 51.36 -15.22
N GLU A 5 -44.31 51.13 -15.06
CA GLU A 5 -43.24 52.12 -14.76
C GLU A 5 -43.35 52.74 -13.36
N ASP A 6 -42.34 52.50 -12.51
CA ASP A 6 -41.35 53.54 -12.17
C ASP A 6 -40.01 52.88 -11.73
N GLU A 7 -38.92 53.64 -11.70
CA GLU A 7 -37.59 53.22 -11.23
C GLU A 7 -37.38 53.52 -9.74
N ARG A 8 -36.57 52.71 -9.02
CA ARG A 8 -35.23 53.14 -8.54
C ARG A 8 -34.47 52.14 -7.65
N GLU A 9 -33.18 52.46 -7.54
CA GLU A 9 -32.19 52.10 -6.51
C GLU A 9 -31.60 50.68 -6.43
N ARG A 10 -30.33 50.66 -6.89
CA ARG A 10 -29.17 49.87 -6.43
C ARG A 10 -29.17 49.58 -4.92
N ALA A 11 -28.50 48.54 -4.41
CA ALA A 11 -27.94 47.32 -5.01
C ALA A 11 -27.37 46.43 -3.89
N SER A 12 -27.39 45.11 -4.05
CA SER A 12 -26.35 44.24 -3.44
C SER A 12 -26.23 42.88 -4.14
N LEU A 13 -25.04 42.32 -3.98
CA LEU A 13 -24.49 41.05 -4.44
C LEU A 13 -25.45 39.84 -4.34
N HIS A 14 -25.70 39.15 -5.46
CA HIS A 14 -25.29 37.75 -5.72
C HIS A 14 -26.05 37.10 -6.90
N ARG A 15 -25.47 37.12 -8.11
CA ARG A 15 -25.76 36.17 -9.19
C ARG A 15 -24.51 35.85 -10.01
N ARG A 16 -23.97 34.64 -9.85
CA ARG A 16 -23.11 33.94 -10.83
C ARG A 16 -23.49 32.46 -10.80
N GLY A 17 -23.88 31.89 -11.94
CA GLY A 17 -24.33 30.48 -11.99
C GLY A 17 -25.29 30.07 -13.11
N ALA A 18 -25.56 30.91 -14.13
CA ALA A 18 -26.57 30.59 -15.15
C ALA A 18 -26.24 31.01 -16.62
N ILE A 19 -24.99 31.31 -16.96
CA ILE A 19 -24.58 31.60 -18.36
C ILE A 19 -23.28 30.85 -18.68
N ALA A 20 -23.36 29.53 -18.86
CA ALA A 20 -22.21 28.67 -19.18
C ALA A 20 -22.52 27.47 -20.10
N ARG A 21 -23.74 27.32 -20.63
CA ARG A 21 -24.14 26.22 -21.52
C ARG A 21 -24.88 26.75 -22.76
N GLY A 22 -24.13 27.29 -23.71
CA GLY A 22 -24.68 27.77 -24.99
C GLY A 22 -23.62 28.18 -26.02
N VAL A 23 -22.57 28.91 -25.60
CA VAL A 23 -21.53 29.44 -26.52
C VAL A 23 -20.63 28.34 -27.10
N ALA A 24 -20.23 27.36 -26.28
CA ALA A 24 -19.25 26.33 -26.66
C ALA A 24 -19.64 25.52 -27.92
N LYS A 25 -20.94 25.27 -28.16
CA LYS A 25 -21.41 24.47 -29.30
C LYS A 25 -21.49 25.22 -30.64
N ARG A 26 -21.29 26.55 -30.66
CA ARG A 26 -21.22 27.35 -31.91
C ARG A 26 -19.80 27.74 -32.30
N GLY A 27 -18.88 27.90 -31.34
CA GLY A 27 -17.46 28.16 -31.63
C GLY A 27 -16.79 27.04 -32.42
N LEU A 28 -16.97 25.78 -32.00
CA LEU A 28 -16.32 24.62 -32.61
C LEU A 28 -16.67 24.43 -34.10
N VAL A 29 -17.93 24.71 -34.48
CA VAL A 29 -18.40 24.57 -35.87
C VAL A 29 -17.82 25.66 -36.78
N ALA A 30 -17.69 26.90 -36.28
CA ALA A 30 -17.04 27.98 -37.00
C ALA A 30 -15.53 27.73 -37.18
N PHE A 31 -14.86 27.19 -36.15
CA PHE A 31 -13.44 26.87 -36.17
C PHE A 31 -13.10 25.81 -37.23
N LEU A 32 -13.91 24.74 -37.31
CA LEU A 32 -13.77 23.70 -38.34
C LEU A 32 -14.07 24.21 -39.76
N ALA A 33 -15.06 25.11 -39.91
CA ALA A 33 -15.38 25.71 -41.21
C ALA A 33 -14.26 26.62 -41.74
N PHE A 34 -13.57 27.35 -40.86
CA PHE A 34 -12.47 28.24 -41.24
C PHE A 34 -11.22 27.47 -41.69
N ALA A 35 -10.84 26.40 -40.97
CA ALA A 35 -9.70 25.55 -41.32
C ALA A 35 -9.85 24.88 -42.70
N MET A 36 -11.05 24.41 -43.03
CA MET A 36 -11.34 23.78 -44.33
C MET A 36 -11.33 24.75 -45.53
N ALA A 37 -11.35 26.07 -45.30
CA ALA A 37 -11.34 27.08 -46.37
C ALA A 37 -9.92 27.47 -46.86
N PHE A 38 -8.87 27.26 -46.04
CA PHE A 38 -7.52 27.76 -46.33
C PHE A 38 -6.40 26.71 -46.27
N GLY A 39 -6.68 25.47 -45.85
CA GLY A 39 -5.77 24.33 -46.11
C GLY A 39 -4.50 24.25 -45.25
N THR A 40 -4.48 24.89 -44.08
CA THR A 40 -3.41 24.79 -43.07
C THR A 40 -3.88 24.04 -41.82
N THR A 41 -2.95 23.48 -41.03
CA THR A 41 -3.30 22.60 -39.89
C THR A 41 -3.36 23.35 -38.56
N PRO A 42 -4.18 22.91 -37.58
CA PRO A 42 -4.38 23.63 -36.31
C PRO A 42 -3.10 23.91 -35.50
N ALA A 43 -2.08 23.05 -35.63
CA ALA A 43 -0.80 23.22 -34.93
C ALA A 43 -0.01 24.47 -35.39
N GLN A 44 -0.22 24.96 -36.61
CA GLN A 44 0.47 26.14 -37.12
C GLN A 44 -0.18 27.46 -36.64
N LEU A 45 -1.48 27.42 -36.29
CA LEU A 45 -2.23 28.57 -35.78
C LEU A 45 -2.02 28.85 -34.28
N TRP A 46 -1.15 28.07 -33.61
CA TRP A 46 -0.80 28.26 -32.20
C TRP A 46 0.61 28.85 -31.99
N ALA A 47 1.36 29.07 -33.07
CA ALA A 47 2.74 29.58 -33.04
C ALA A 47 2.85 31.10 -33.30
N GLU A 48 1.81 31.73 -33.86
CA GLU A 48 1.78 33.17 -34.17
C GLU A 48 0.44 33.76 -33.68
N GLY A 49 0.47 34.69 -32.72
CA GLY A 49 -0.76 35.35 -32.24
C GLY A 49 -0.82 35.82 -30.77
N ALA A 50 0.31 35.97 -30.07
CA ALA A 50 0.35 36.40 -28.66
C ALA A 50 0.69 37.90 -28.49
N GLU A 51 -0.09 38.80 -29.09
CA GLU A 51 -0.01 40.25 -28.83
C GLU A 51 -1.35 40.95 -29.15
N GLY A 52 -1.68 42.04 -28.43
CA GLY A 52 -2.83 42.90 -28.77
C GLY A 52 -4.15 42.65 -28.02
N ILE A 53 -4.20 42.97 -26.72
CA ILE A 53 -5.47 43.28 -26.04
C ILE A 53 -5.75 44.78 -26.18
N ALA A 54 -7.04 45.13 -26.26
CA ALA A 54 -7.62 46.48 -26.25
C ALA A 54 -7.58 47.28 -27.57
N GLU A 55 -8.53 46.96 -28.46
CA GLU A 55 -9.32 48.01 -29.11
C GLU A 55 -10.77 47.55 -29.37
N ALA A 56 -11.68 48.51 -29.63
CA ALA A 56 -13.04 48.29 -30.14
C ALA A 56 -14.05 47.44 -29.31
N VAL A 57 -14.27 47.78 -28.03
CA VAL A 57 -15.63 47.65 -27.44
C VAL A 57 -16.41 48.94 -27.70
N THR A 58 -16.78 49.18 -28.97
CA THR A 58 -17.68 50.29 -29.37
C THR A 58 -18.17 50.15 -30.83
N GLN A 59 -19.32 49.51 -31.05
CA GLN A 59 -20.41 50.01 -31.94
C GLN A 59 -21.67 49.13 -31.88
N ALA A 60 -22.75 49.62 -32.50
CA ALA A 60 -24.16 49.15 -32.43
C ALA A 60 -24.38 47.64 -32.70
N ALA A 61 -25.40 46.95 -32.18
CA ALA A 61 -26.80 47.28 -31.87
C ALA A 61 -27.74 47.40 -33.10
N THR A 62 -29.06 47.19 -32.90
CA THR A 62 -30.12 46.88 -33.90
C THR A 62 -30.03 45.44 -34.49
N GLY A 63 -31.10 44.71 -34.82
CA GLY A 63 -32.57 44.87 -34.64
C GLY A 63 -33.21 43.49 -34.30
N GLU A 64 -34.45 43.40 -33.77
CA GLU A 64 -35.74 43.32 -34.51
C GLU A 64 -35.89 42.10 -35.46
N ASP A 65 -36.99 41.34 -35.51
CA ASP A 65 -38.21 41.23 -34.66
C ASP A 65 -39.02 39.93 -35.02
N ALA A 66 -40.10 39.62 -34.27
CA ALA A 66 -41.27 38.78 -34.65
C ALA A 66 -41.05 37.26 -34.91
N ALA A 67 -42.01 36.32 -34.87
CA ALA A 67 -43.44 36.16 -34.47
C ALA A 67 -43.79 34.63 -34.58
N LEU A 68 -44.98 34.02 -34.39
CA LEU A 68 -46.24 34.06 -33.57
C LEU A 68 -47.05 32.81 -34.05
N ALA A 69 -47.98 32.11 -33.37
CA ALA A 69 -48.53 31.97 -32.02
C ALA A 69 -49.09 30.50 -31.94
N GLY A 70 -49.86 29.97 -30.97
CA GLY A 70 -50.54 30.40 -29.73
C GLY A 70 -50.90 29.15 -28.89
N GLY A 71 -51.39 29.21 -27.64
CA GLY A 71 -52.80 29.44 -27.26
C GLY A 71 -53.61 28.12 -27.25
N THR A 72 -54.48 27.76 -26.30
CA THR A 72 -55.01 28.31 -25.01
C THR A 72 -55.49 27.09 -24.16
N ALA A 73 -56.05 27.12 -22.93
CA ALA A 73 -56.71 28.12 -22.06
C ALA A 73 -56.43 27.78 -20.55
N GLU A 74 -56.69 28.60 -19.51
CA GLU A 74 -57.95 28.81 -18.71
C GLU A 74 -58.53 27.56 -18.00
N GLN A 75 -59.13 27.60 -16.79
CA GLN A 75 -59.40 28.61 -15.73
C GLN A 75 -59.74 27.82 -14.40
N SER A 76 -59.95 28.32 -13.17
CA SER A 76 -59.94 29.65 -12.50
C SER A 76 -60.04 29.50 -10.95
N GLY A 77 -59.31 30.31 -10.17
CA GLY A 77 -59.64 30.64 -8.75
C GLY A 77 -59.43 29.53 -7.68
N ALA A 78 -59.46 29.81 -6.37
CA ALA A 78 -59.62 31.06 -5.60
C ALA A 78 -59.31 30.79 -4.10
N GLU A 79 -58.97 31.69 -3.17
CA GLU A 79 -58.44 33.09 -3.15
C GLU A 79 -58.10 33.48 -1.68
N VAL A 80 -57.27 34.52 -1.44
CA VAL A 80 -57.29 35.46 -0.27
C VAL A 80 -56.97 34.91 1.15
N SER A 81 -56.15 35.52 2.03
CA SER A 81 -55.28 36.72 1.99
C SER A 81 -54.32 36.80 3.21
N ASP A 82 -53.25 37.60 3.12
CA ASP A 82 -52.79 38.71 3.99
C ASP A 82 -53.15 38.75 5.51
N SER A 83 -52.36 39.29 6.45
CA SER A 83 -51.12 40.10 6.41
C SER A 83 -50.30 40.02 7.72
N GLU A 84 -49.16 40.72 7.74
CA GLU A 84 -48.25 41.05 8.86
C GLU A 84 -48.92 41.39 10.22
N GLY A 85 -48.21 41.11 11.34
CA GLY A 85 -48.56 41.66 12.65
C GLY A 85 -47.84 41.07 13.87
N ALA A 86 -46.97 41.85 14.51
CA ALA A 86 -46.43 41.64 15.86
C ALA A 86 -46.35 43.00 16.60
N PRO A 87 -46.23 43.08 17.94
CA PRO A 87 -46.17 42.02 18.95
C PRO A 87 -47.09 42.22 20.19
N ALA A 88 -46.92 41.35 21.20
CA ALA A 88 -47.02 41.60 22.66
C ALA A 88 -48.39 41.75 23.38
N ALA A 89 -48.57 40.91 24.41
CA ALA A 89 -49.36 41.11 25.63
C ALA A 89 -48.94 40.06 26.72
N SER A 90 -49.12 40.21 28.04
CA SER A 90 -48.68 41.29 28.97
C SER A 90 -49.15 41.00 30.42
N ALA A 91 -48.31 40.43 31.30
CA ALA A 91 -48.40 40.37 32.78
C ALA A 91 -47.12 39.67 33.34
N ALA A 92 -46.41 40.04 34.43
CA ALA A 92 -46.77 40.53 35.78
C ALA A 92 -47.37 39.43 36.70
N THR A 93 -47.06 39.25 38.01
CA THR A 93 -46.02 39.68 38.99
C THR A 93 -46.35 38.93 40.32
N THR A 94 -45.50 38.52 41.28
CA THR A 94 -44.03 38.44 41.54
C THR A 94 -43.83 37.29 42.60
N GLU A 95 -42.82 37.07 43.47
CA GLU A 95 -41.64 37.82 43.95
C GLU A 95 -40.46 36.89 44.37
N ALA A 96 -40.05 36.77 45.66
CA ALA A 96 -38.82 36.07 46.08
C ALA A 96 -38.81 35.46 47.52
N ALA A 97 -37.74 34.72 47.84
CA ALA A 97 -37.11 34.46 49.15
C ALA A 97 -37.52 33.24 50.05
N THR A 98 -36.50 32.41 50.36
CA THR A 98 -36.11 31.78 51.67
C THR A 98 -37.12 31.11 52.62
N GLY A 99 -36.79 29.89 53.10
CA GLY A 99 -37.37 29.24 54.29
C GLY A 99 -36.67 27.91 54.64
N ASP A 100 -36.61 27.52 55.92
CA ASP A 100 -35.77 26.41 56.46
C ASP A 100 -36.56 25.45 57.39
N GLU A 101 -35.94 24.31 57.76
CA GLU A 101 -36.24 23.31 58.83
C GLU A 101 -37.65 22.64 58.99
N GLY A 102 -37.70 21.29 58.77
CA GLY A 102 -37.66 20.27 59.84
C GLY A 102 -38.89 19.82 60.69
N SER A 103 -39.36 18.56 60.49
CA SER A 103 -40.15 17.67 61.43
C SER A 103 -40.19 16.21 60.86
N ALA A 104 -40.29 15.03 61.52
CA ALA A 104 -40.67 14.51 62.87
C ALA A 104 -42.19 14.28 63.10
N THR A 105 -42.76 13.17 63.62
CA THR A 105 -42.34 11.82 64.16
C THR A 105 -43.39 10.72 63.76
N GLY A 106 -43.42 9.42 64.13
CA GLY A 106 -42.54 8.46 64.86
C GLY A 106 -43.24 7.14 65.33
N GLU A 107 -42.45 6.14 65.78
CA GLU A 107 -42.78 4.94 66.61
C GLU A 107 -43.51 3.67 66.06
N ASN A 108 -43.69 2.64 66.93
CA ASN A 108 -43.72 1.16 66.71
C ASN A 108 -45.04 0.51 67.29
N PRO A 109 -45.25 -0.81 67.61
CA PRO A 109 -44.47 -2.09 67.59
C PRO A 109 -45.14 -3.22 66.72
N THR A 110 -45.05 -4.57 66.82
CA THR A 110 -44.53 -5.68 67.70
C THR A 110 -44.58 -7.01 66.85
N ALA A 111 -44.09 -8.22 67.18
CA ALA A 111 -42.99 -8.79 68.01
C ALA A 111 -42.96 -10.36 67.90
N SER A 112 -41.90 -11.01 68.43
CA SER A 112 -41.75 -12.46 68.78
C SER A 112 -41.57 -13.52 67.66
N GLU A 113 -40.81 -14.63 67.79
CA GLU A 113 -39.76 -15.20 68.69
C GLU A 113 -39.15 -16.44 67.93
N ARG A 114 -38.15 -17.29 68.29
CA ARG A 114 -37.21 -17.68 69.39
C ARG A 114 -36.09 -18.57 68.74
N SER A 115 -35.01 -19.14 69.28
CA SER A 115 -34.18 -19.22 70.53
C SER A 115 -32.78 -19.77 70.06
N SER A 116 -31.84 -20.54 70.67
CA SER A 116 -31.40 -21.12 71.99
C SER A 116 -30.10 -21.94 71.72
N THR A 117 -29.10 -22.25 72.58
CA THR A 117 -28.55 -21.78 73.89
C THR A 117 -27.22 -22.54 74.20
N ALA A 118 -26.33 -21.98 75.05
CA ALA A 118 -25.35 -22.67 75.95
C ALA A 118 -24.03 -23.29 75.38
N SER A 119 -22.87 -23.35 76.09
CA SER A 119 -22.42 -22.64 77.33
C SER A 119 -20.93 -22.84 77.75
N ALA A 120 -20.31 -21.77 78.32
CA ALA A 120 -19.34 -21.71 79.45
C ALA A 120 -17.88 -22.28 79.38
N GLY A 121 -16.94 -21.50 79.96
CA GLY A 121 -15.51 -21.82 80.19
C GLY A 121 -14.73 -20.63 80.81
N GLN A 122 -13.52 -20.83 81.38
CA GLN A 122 -12.80 -19.85 82.25
C GLN A 122 -11.26 -20.03 82.18
N ALA A 123 -10.37 -19.10 82.61
CA ALA A 123 -10.36 -17.63 82.80
C ALA A 123 -8.92 -17.19 83.26
N GLY A 124 -8.50 -15.91 83.13
CA GLY A 124 -7.17 -15.49 83.65
C GLY A 124 -6.71 -14.02 83.49
N SER A 125 -6.78 -13.25 84.58
CA SER A 125 -5.85 -12.21 85.10
C SER A 125 -5.04 -11.22 84.22
N ALA A 126 -5.34 -9.91 84.38
CA ALA A 126 -4.46 -8.71 84.38
C ALA A 126 -3.60 -8.36 83.14
N ALA A 127 -3.28 -7.08 82.82
CA ALA A 127 -3.36 -5.79 83.53
C ALA A 127 -3.92 -4.69 82.56
N ALA A 128 -4.85 -3.79 82.94
CA ALA A 128 -4.71 -2.56 83.77
C ALA A 128 -3.88 -1.43 83.08
N THR A 129 -4.32 -0.16 82.95
CA THR A 129 -5.57 0.54 83.36
C THR A 129 -5.85 1.77 82.44
N ALA A 130 -7.06 2.32 82.53
CA ALA A 130 -7.68 3.36 81.71
C ALA A 130 -7.14 4.82 81.82
N VAL A 131 -7.29 5.55 80.70
CA VAL A 131 -7.84 6.93 80.55
C VAL A 131 -7.09 8.15 81.13
N GLN A 132 -6.74 9.11 80.25
CA GLN A 132 -7.16 10.52 80.35
C GLN A 132 -7.04 11.29 79.00
N THR A 133 -7.27 12.61 79.01
CA THR A 133 -7.59 13.50 77.87
C THR A 133 -6.44 14.39 77.39
N GLU A 134 -6.71 15.17 76.33
CA GLU A 134 -5.97 16.34 75.79
C GLU A 134 -4.83 16.10 74.77
N ASN A 135 -4.70 17.04 73.83
CA ASN A 135 -3.56 17.22 72.89
C ASN A 135 -2.66 18.33 73.43
N PRO A 136 -1.33 18.24 73.30
CA PRO A 136 -0.65 19.19 72.40
C PRO A 136 0.67 18.71 71.71
N THR A 137 0.88 19.22 70.48
CA THR A 137 2.12 19.87 69.97
C THR A 137 3.48 19.13 69.83
N GLU A 138 3.95 19.05 68.56
CA GLU A 138 5.34 19.11 68.03
C GLU A 138 6.42 18.10 68.53
N THR A 139 7.40 17.67 67.72
CA THR A 139 8.28 18.41 66.79
C THR A 139 8.70 17.58 65.56
N GLY A 140 9.15 18.17 64.44
CA GLY A 140 9.21 19.62 64.17
C GLY A 140 10.31 20.06 63.18
N ASP A 141 10.54 19.34 62.08
CA ASP A 141 11.40 19.84 61.00
C ASP A 141 10.54 20.66 60.03
N VAL A 142 10.59 21.99 60.19
CA VAL A 142 9.75 22.92 59.41
C VAL A 142 10.19 22.90 57.96
N ALA A 143 9.26 22.67 57.04
CA ALA A 143 9.42 23.00 55.63
C ALA A 143 9.53 24.53 55.51
N LYS A 144 10.76 25.04 55.67
CA LYS A 144 11.06 26.47 55.61
C LYS A 144 10.47 27.02 54.32
N LYS A 145 9.68 28.09 54.44
CA LYS A 145 9.33 28.93 53.29
C LYS A 145 10.59 29.23 52.49
N GLN A 146 10.47 29.29 51.18
CA GLN A 146 11.56 29.72 50.31
C GLN A 146 11.24 31.09 49.73
N VAL A 147 12.27 31.93 49.64
CA VAL A 147 12.27 33.17 48.87
C VAL A 147 13.00 32.91 47.55
N GLU A 148 12.41 33.36 46.45
CA GLU A 148 13.00 33.31 45.12
C GLU A 148 13.48 34.70 44.70
N VAL A 149 14.74 34.81 44.30
CA VAL A 149 15.41 36.07 43.92
C VAL A 149 16.22 35.87 42.64
N SER A 150 16.39 36.94 41.85
CA SER A 150 17.28 36.94 40.69
C SER A 150 18.63 37.55 41.05
N PHE A 151 19.74 36.85 40.77
CA PHE A 151 21.09 37.33 41.05
C PHE A 151 21.92 37.53 39.75
N SER A 152 22.51 38.71 39.56
CA SER A 152 23.43 39.05 38.45
C SER A 152 24.85 39.40 38.93
N ILE A 153 25.82 39.30 38.02
CA ILE A 153 27.19 39.82 38.25
C ILE A 153 27.62 40.62 37.02
N ILE A 154 28.02 41.87 37.25
CA ILE A 154 28.45 42.83 36.20
C ILE A 154 29.93 43.17 36.42
N GLY A 155 30.80 42.68 35.54
CA GLY A 155 32.20 43.07 35.50
C GLY A 155 32.45 44.18 34.47
N ILE A 156 33.68 44.25 33.97
CA ILE A 156 34.06 45.12 32.84
C ILE A 156 34.74 44.33 31.75
N ASP A 157 34.55 44.72 30.49
CA ASP A 157 35.21 44.15 29.31
C ASP A 157 36.72 44.52 29.24
N ALA A 158 37.40 44.14 28.15
CA ALA A 158 38.82 44.41 27.95
C ALA A 158 39.15 45.92 27.82
N ASP A 159 38.18 46.74 27.41
CA ASP A 159 38.31 48.19 27.23
C ASP A 159 37.87 48.98 28.48
N GLY A 160 37.36 48.31 29.51
CA GLY A 160 36.89 48.91 30.77
C GLY A 160 35.40 49.32 30.80
N LYS A 161 34.57 48.85 29.86
CA LYS A 161 33.12 49.11 29.81
C LYS A 161 32.37 48.03 30.60
N ALA A 162 31.26 48.39 31.23
CA ALA A 162 30.45 47.43 32.00
C ALA A 162 29.91 46.28 31.14
N GLN A 163 30.00 45.05 31.66
CA GLN A 163 29.62 43.82 30.96
C GLN A 163 28.97 42.83 31.92
N THR A 164 27.80 42.30 31.57
CA THR A 164 27.18 41.18 32.30
C THR A 164 28.07 39.94 32.21
N TRP A 165 28.61 39.51 33.35
CA TRP A 165 29.45 38.30 33.48
C TRP A 165 28.63 37.08 33.93
N VAL A 166 27.57 37.31 34.72
CA VAL A 166 26.54 36.30 35.02
C VAL A 166 25.17 36.96 34.86
N ALA A 167 24.36 36.41 33.95
CA ALA A 167 23.02 36.91 33.68
C ALA A 167 22.07 36.71 34.89
N PRO A 168 21.02 37.54 35.05
CA PRO A 168 20.07 37.45 36.16
C PRO A 168 19.48 36.04 36.35
N THR A 169 20.03 35.30 37.31
CA THR A 169 19.72 33.88 37.51
C THR A 169 18.77 33.73 38.68
N GLN A 170 17.63 33.06 38.47
CA GLN A 170 16.68 32.77 39.55
C GLN A 170 17.25 31.73 40.53
N LEU A 171 17.10 32.02 41.83
CA LEU A 171 17.59 31.23 42.95
C LEU A 171 16.51 31.15 44.03
N LYS A 172 16.09 29.92 44.39
CA LYS A 172 15.27 29.65 45.57
C LYS A 172 16.16 29.44 46.79
N LEU A 173 15.97 30.19 47.87
CA LEU A 173 16.69 30.09 49.15
C LEU A 173 15.71 30.02 50.32
N ASP A 174 16.16 29.53 51.47
CA ASP A 174 15.36 29.52 52.70
C ASP A 174 14.99 30.96 53.16
N GLU A 175 13.78 31.17 53.67
CA GLU A 175 13.33 32.46 54.22
C GLU A 175 14.26 32.90 55.36
N GLY A 176 14.83 34.10 55.23
CA GLY A 176 15.85 34.63 56.14
C GLY A 176 17.31 34.46 55.67
N ALA A 177 17.55 33.77 54.55
CA ALA A 177 18.85 33.76 53.87
C ALA A 177 19.31 35.16 53.43
N THR A 178 20.61 35.32 53.21
CA THR A 178 21.26 36.60 52.92
C THR A 178 21.78 36.70 51.49
N ALA A 179 22.12 37.92 51.05
CA ALA A 179 22.77 38.13 49.76
C ALA A 179 24.12 37.38 49.64
N ALA A 180 24.81 37.12 50.77
CA ALA A 180 26.00 36.26 50.78
C ALA A 180 25.64 34.80 50.46
N ASP A 181 24.56 34.26 51.04
CA ASP A 181 24.10 32.89 50.77
C ASP A 181 23.66 32.73 49.31
N ALA A 182 22.99 33.73 48.75
CA ALA A 182 22.61 33.74 47.34
C ALA A 182 23.80 33.87 46.39
N PHE A 183 24.85 34.63 46.74
CA PHE A 183 26.09 34.67 45.97
C PHE A 183 26.79 33.30 45.95
N VAL A 184 26.91 32.64 47.10
CA VAL A 184 27.50 31.29 47.19
C VAL A 184 26.66 30.28 46.39
N LYS A 185 25.32 30.37 46.47
CA LYS A 185 24.42 29.50 45.69
C LYS A 185 24.48 29.78 44.18
N LEU A 186 24.65 31.04 43.76
CA LEU A 186 24.92 31.40 42.37
C LEU A 186 26.24 30.80 41.90
N GLN A 187 27.30 30.90 42.71
CA GLN A 187 28.61 30.36 42.36
C GLN A 187 28.57 28.83 42.21
N GLN A 188 27.87 28.14 43.10
CA GLN A 188 27.64 26.69 42.98
C GLN A 188 26.83 26.30 41.73
N LYS A 189 25.86 27.15 41.33
CA LYS A 189 24.99 26.90 40.16
C LYS A 189 25.66 27.24 38.81
N VAL A 190 26.53 28.25 38.78
CA VAL A 190 27.11 28.82 37.54
C VAL A 190 28.61 28.50 37.37
N GLY A 191 29.32 28.15 38.44
CA GLY A 191 30.72 27.68 38.39
C GLY A 191 31.79 28.77 38.17
N PHE A 192 31.44 30.06 38.25
CA PHE A 192 32.41 31.14 38.11
C PHE A 192 33.44 31.15 39.27
N LYS A 193 34.66 31.61 39.00
CA LYS A 193 35.72 31.68 40.01
C LYS A 193 35.68 33.04 40.71
N ALA A 194 35.71 33.01 42.04
CA ALA A 194 35.79 34.19 42.88
C ALA A 194 36.61 33.88 44.14
N LYS A 195 37.22 34.92 44.71
CA LYS A 195 37.90 34.86 46.01
C LYS A 195 37.17 35.79 46.98
N TYR A 196 36.79 35.28 48.13
CA TYR A 196 36.11 36.01 49.19
C TYR A 196 36.41 35.37 50.55
N ASP A 197 36.31 36.17 51.61
CA ASP A 197 36.24 35.68 53.00
C ASP A 197 34.80 35.83 53.49
N PRO A 198 34.07 34.73 53.78
CA PRO A 198 32.70 34.82 54.25
C PRO A 198 32.57 35.34 55.70
N ASN A 199 33.65 35.32 56.50
CA ASN A 199 33.61 35.46 57.96
C ASN A 199 34.58 36.53 58.50
N THR A 200 34.67 37.70 57.85
CA THR A 200 35.40 38.84 58.43
C THR A 200 34.63 39.48 59.60
N ALA A 201 35.29 40.36 60.36
CA ALA A 201 34.65 41.16 61.41
C ALA A 201 33.52 42.10 60.90
N TYR A 202 33.37 42.26 59.58
CA TYR A 202 32.31 43.03 58.92
C TYR A 202 31.39 42.15 58.04
N GLY A 203 31.49 40.82 58.14
CA GLY A 203 30.77 39.84 57.34
C GLY A 203 31.48 39.45 56.04
N PHE A 204 30.69 39.03 55.05
CA PHE A 204 31.17 38.59 53.73
C PHE A 204 31.94 39.69 52.98
N TYR A 205 33.22 39.43 52.70
CA TYR A 205 34.12 40.32 52.00
C TYR A 205 34.59 39.70 50.68
N LEU A 206 34.16 40.29 49.56
CA LEU A 206 34.50 39.86 48.21
C LEU A 206 35.82 40.48 47.76
N GLU A 207 36.88 39.68 47.65
CA GLU A 207 38.20 40.16 47.20
C GLU A 207 38.26 40.32 45.69
N SER A 208 37.76 39.33 44.94
CA SER A 208 37.83 39.33 43.48
C SER A 208 36.89 38.34 42.80
N ILE A 209 36.60 38.58 41.51
CA ILE A 209 35.93 37.64 40.60
C ILE A 209 36.77 37.51 39.32
N THR A 210 36.85 36.29 38.79
CA THR A 210 37.44 35.99 37.48
C THR A 210 36.35 35.96 36.41
N SER A 211 36.56 36.72 35.34
CA SER A 211 35.73 36.75 34.14
C SER A 211 35.50 35.34 33.57
N PRO A 212 34.24 34.89 33.39
CA PRO A 212 33.94 33.62 32.74
C PRO A 212 34.29 33.61 31.25
N SER A 213 34.34 34.77 30.59
CA SER A 213 34.51 34.91 29.13
C SER A 213 35.97 35.09 28.70
N ASP A 214 36.80 35.77 29.49
CA ASP A 214 38.20 36.09 29.13
C ASP A 214 39.25 35.73 30.21
N GLY A 215 38.81 35.23 31.37
CA GLY A 215 39.71 34.77 32.43
C GLY A 215 40.45 35.86 33.23
N ARG A 216 40.21 37.17 32.98
CA ARG A 216 40.78 38.25 33.81
C ARG A 216 40.17 38.27 35.20
N THR A 217 41.00 38.42 36.23
CA THR A 217 40.54 38.53 37.63
C THR A 217 40.56 39.99 38.08
N LEU A 218 39.39 40.53 38.43
CA LEU A 218 39.24 41.89 38.95
C LEU A 218 39.16 41.86 40.47
N ALA A 219 40.11 42.53 41.12
CA ALA A 219 40.15 42.82 42.56
C ALA A 219 40.04 44.33 42.80
N PHE A 220 40.08 44.80 44.05
CA PHE A 220 40.16 46.25 44.33
C PHE A 220 41.35 46.89 43.59
N ASP A 221 41.07 47.91 42.76
CA ASP A 221 42.10 48.70 42.08
C ASP A 221 42.34 50.04 42.81
N PRO A 222 43.52 50.26 43.42
CA PRO A 222 43.85 51.52 44.08
C PRO A 222 44.10 52.70 43.12
N ALA A 223 44.18 52.48 41.79
CA ALA A 223 44.35 53.56 40.81
C ALA A 223 43.01 54.18 40.39
N THR A 224 41.98 53.38 40.13
CA THR A 224 40.62 53.84 39.79
C THR A 224 39.67 53.92 40.99
N TYR A 225 40.06 53.36 42.14
CA TYR A 225 39.20 53.07 43.30
C TYR A 225 38.03 52.12 43.00
N ALA A 226 38.09 51.33 41.92
CA ALA A 226 37.05 50.37 41.58
C ALA A 226 37.07 49.13 42.49
N TYR A 227 35.88 48.71 42.95
CA TYR A 227 35.67 47.54 43.80
C TYR A 227 34.34 46.84 43.47
N TRP A 228 34.13 45.65 44.02
CA TRP A 228 32.88 44.92 43.90
C TRP A 228 31.84 45.45 44.89
N GLN A 229 30.90 46.27 44.41
CA GLN A 229 29.80 46.83 45.19
C GLN A 229 28.55 45.94 45.04
N LEU A 230 27.86 45.69 46.17
CA LEU A 230 26.57 45.02 46.19
C LEU A 230 25.44 46.02 45.92
N PHE A 231 24.52 45.66 45.03
CA PHE A 231 23.27 46.36 44.76
C PHE A 231 22.06 45.47 45.08
N VAL A 232 21.00 46.08 45.58
CA VAL A 232 19.73 45.45 45.94
C VAL A 232 18.63 46.30 45.31
N ASP A 233 17.84 45.70 44.43
CA ASP A 233 16.79 46.35 43.63
C ASP A 233 17.27 47.64 42.92
N GLY A 234 18.54 47.62 42.48
CA GLY A 234 19.23 48.73 41.80
C GLY A 234 19.94 49.74 42.72
N ALA A 235 19.71 49.72 44.02
CA ALA A 235 20.32 50.63 44.99
C ALA A 235 21.59 50.05 45.64
N SER A 236 22.65 50.85 45.83
CA SER A 236 23.90 50.39 46.45
C SER A 236 23.68 50.07 47.94
N SER A 237 23.99 48.84 48.36
CA SER A 237 23.91 48.45 49.77
C SER A 237 24.98 49.16 50.61
N SER A 238 24.54 49.79 51.70
CA SER A 238 25.40 50.38 52.74
C SER A 238 25.87 49.37 53.80
N VAL A 239 25.46 48.10 53.67
CA VAL A 239 25.91 46.97 54.51
C VAL A 239 26.45 45.83 53.64
N GLY A 240 27.40 45.06 54.18
CA GLY A 240 27.96 43.87 53.51
C GLY A 240 26.91 42.79 53.24
N ALA A 241 27.23 41.84 52.34
CA ALA A 241 26.25 40.88 51.82
C ALA A 241 25.60 39.96 52.88
N SER A 242 26.29 39.70 54.01
CA SER A 242 25.72 38.99 55.16
C SER A 242 24.68 39.79 55.96
N GLY A 243 24.63 41.12 55.78
CA GLY A 243 23.68 42.02 56.44
C GLY A 243 22.36 42.20 55.68
N VAL A 244 22.36 41.90 54.37
CA VAL A 244 21.17 41.98 53.51
C VAL A 244 20.40 40.67 53.61
N LYS A 245 19.26 40.67 54.33
CA LYS A 245 18.29 39.55 54.29
C LYS A 245 17.42 39.66 53.05
N LEU A 246 17.14 38.52 52.42
CA LEU A 246 16.41 38.41 51.16
C LEU A 246 14.91 38.24 51.37
N THR A 247 14.13 38.86 50.49
CA THR A 247 12.67 38.72 50.40
C THR A 247 12.25 38.32 48.98
N GLN A 248 11.01 37.87 48.82
CA GLN A 248 10.49 37.32 47.57
C GLN A 248 10.56 38.35 46.42
N GLY A 249 11.18 37.95 45.29
CA GLY A 249 11.19 38.71 44.04
C GLY A 249 12.31 39.76 43.91
N GLN A 250 13.19 39.91 44.90
CA GLN A 250 14.27 40.91 44.83
C GLN A 250 15.31 40.63 43.75
N LYS A 251 15.86 41.72 43.18
CA LYS A 251 17.00 41.71 42.26
C LYS A 251 18.29 42.01 43.04
N ILE A 252 19.23 41.08 43.04
CA ILE A 252 20.52 41.22 43.74
C ILE A 252 21.65 41.25 42.71
N GLU A 253 22.62 42.14 42.87
CA GLU A 253 23.69 42.30 41.89
C GLU A 253 25.03 42.62 42.56
N PHE A 254 26.11 42.00 42.08
CA PHE A 254 27.47 42.50 42.34
C PHE A 254 28.00 43.16 41.07
N ALA A 255 28.33 44.45 41.15
CA ALA A 255 28.93 45.19 40.04
C ALA A 255 30.33 45.70 40.41
N TYR A 256 31.28 45.61 39.48
CA TYR A 256 32.61 46.19 39.63
C TYR A 256 32.60 47.66 39.23
N THR A 257 32.73 48.58 40.19
CA THR A 257 32.51 50.02 39.98
C THR A 257 33.32 50.87 40.97
N ALA A 258 33.57 52.13 40.60
CA ALA A 258 34.16 53.15 41.46
C ALA A 258 33.11 54.17 41.98
N GLY A 259 31.81 53.89 41.82
CA GLY A 259 30.72 54.80 42.18
C GLY A 259 29.46 54.09 42.70
N SER A 260 28.59 54.83 43.39
CA SER A 260 27.43 54.34 44.14
C SER A 260 26.16 54.06 43.31
N SER A 261 26.28 53.88 42.00
CA SER A 261 25.18 53.56 41.08
C SER A 261 25.55 52.37 40.19
N SER A 262 24.61 51.43 40.00
CA SER A 262 24.84 50.27 39.11
C SER A 262 25.01 50.74 37.64
N PRO A 263 25.98 50.20 36.89
CA PRO A 263 26.15 50.49 35.48
C PRO A 263 25.12 49.70 34.64
N VAL A 264 23.91 50.26 34.54
CA VAL A 264 22.73 49.66 33.89
C VAL A 264 23.02 49.11 32.48
N VAL A 265 22.75 47.81 32.30
CA VAL A 265 22.50 47.20 30.99
C VAL A 265 20.99 47.24 30.71
N LYS A 266 20.59 47.54 29.47
CA LYS A 266 19.18 47.61 29.07
C LYS A 266 18.50 46.25 29.21
N ASP A 267 17.24 46.22 29.63
CA ASP A 267 16.46 44.98 29.72
C ASP A 267 16.43 44.24 28.38
N GLN A 268 16.63 42.93 28.44
CA GLN A 268 16.48 42.00 27.32
C GLN A 268 15.12 41.30 27.41
N VAL A 269 14.59 40.89 26.25
CA VAL A 269 13.36 40.10 26.16
C VAL A 269 13.67 38.78 25.45
N ALA A 270 13.12 37.69 25.98
CA ALA A 270 13.33 36.34 25.49
C ALA A 270 11.99 35.76 25.03
N ALA A 271 11.93 35.30 23.79
CA ALA A 271 10.74 34.80 23.12
C ALA A 271 11.13 33.68 22.16
N ASN A 272 10.18 32.82 21.80
CA ASN A 272 10.48 31.64 21.02
C ASN A 272 10.18 31.84 19.54
N VAL A 273 10.97 31.21 18.67
CA VAL A 273 10.73 31.16 17.22
C VAL A 273 10.61 29.71 16.77
N THR A 274 9.71 29.45 15.83
CA THR A 274 9.53 28.16 15.15
C THR A 274 9.45 28.39 13.64
N VAL A 275 10.05 27.52 12.82
CA VAL A 275 9.96 27.59 11.35
C VAL A 275 9.52 26.25 10.80
N ILE A 276 8.39 26.22 10.09
CA ILE A 276 7.75 25.03 9.52
C ILE A 276 7.64 25.20 8.01
N GLY A 277 8.29 24.33 7.24
CA GLY A 277 8.45 24.45 5.79
C GLY A 277 8.52 23.10 5.10
N ARG A 278 8.47 23.08 3.77
CA ARG A 278 8.51 21.83 3.00
C ARG A 278 9.94 21.48 2.57
N ASP A 279 10.27 20.19 2.61
CA ASP A 279 11.53 19.67 2.07
C ASP A 279 11.53 19.62 0.53
N ALA A 280 12.64 19.13 -0.05
CA ALA A 280 12.81 19.04 -1.49
C ALA A 280 11.83 18.05 -2.17
N GLN A 281 11.20 17.18 -1.38
CA GLN A 281 10.21 16.18 -1.77
C GLN A 281 8.77 16.68 -1.56
N GLY A 282 8.59 17.86 -0.93
CA GLY A 282 7.30 18.49 -0.66
C GLY A 282 6.69 18.14 0.69
N LYS A 283 7.36 17.37 1.55
CA LYS A 283 6.88 17.01 2.89
C LYS A 283 7.09 18.17 3.86
N THR A 284 6.04 18.54 4.59
CA THR A 284 6.11 19.54 5.66
C THR A 284 6.89 19.01 6.86
N GLN A 285 7.84 19.80 7.36
CA GLN A 285 8.57 19.52 8.61
C GLN A 285 9.02 20.81 9.31
N THR A 286 9.43 20.68 10.58
CA THR A 286 10.03 21.76 11.37
C THR A 286 11.53 21.88 11.06
N TRP A 287 11.99 23.11 10.82
CA TRP A 287 13.38 23.46 10.47
C TRP A 287 14.07 24.29 11.55
N VAL A 288 13.28 25.02 12.34
CA VAL A 288 13.68 25.60 13.62
C VAL A 288 12.64 25.14 14.62
N ASP A 289 13.04 24.28 15.56
CA ASP A 289 12.21 23.86 16.69
C ASP A 289 11.81 25.08 17.54
N ASN A 290 10.80 24.92 18.40
CA ASN A 290 10.27 25.95 19.31
C ASN A 290 11.32 26.40 20.36
N ALA A 291 12.29 27.19 19.91
CA ALA A 291 13.53 27.51 20.61
C ALA A 291 13.56 29.00 20.99
N GLN A 292 14.19 29.29 22.13
CA GLN A 292 14.19 30.63 22.72
C GLN A 292 15.35 31.49 22.20
N TYR A 293 15.02 32.67 21.68
CA TYR A 293 15.96 33.68 21.22
C TYR A 293 15.81 34.97 22.05
N VAL A 294 16.89 35.74 22.14
CA VAL A 294 16.99 36.91 23.03
C VAL A 294 17.28 38.17 22.21
N VAL A 295 16.43 39.18 22.38
CA VAL A 295 16.56 40.49 21.73
C VAL A 295 16.47 41.62 22.77
N THR A 296 16.66 42.87 22.35
CA THR A 296 16.52 44.02 23.26
C THR A 296 15.04 44.24 23.57
N SER A 297 14.69 44.61 24.80
CA SER A 297 13.30 44.96 25.14
C SER A 297 12.80 46.10 24.25
N GLY A 298 11.66 45.89 23.58
CA GLY A 298 11.12 46.78 22.54
C GLY A 298 11.48 46.42 21.10
N SER A 299 12.25 45.36 20.84
CA SER A 299 12.41 44.77 19.50
C SER A 299 11.11 44.12 18.99
N ASN A 300 11.01 43.95 17.68
CA ASN A 300 9.85 43.34 17.01
C ASN A 300 10.09 41.88 16.59
N ALA A 301 9.03 41.22 16.10
CA ALA A 301 9.08 39.82 15.66
C ALA A 301 10.03 39.60 14.47
N LEU A 302 10.22 40.61 13.61
CA LEU A 302 11.19 40.56 12.51
C LEU A 302 12.64 40.55 13.04
N ASP A 303 12.94 41.30 14.09
CA ASP A 303 14.26 41.32 14.72
C ASP A 303 14.55 40.01 15.48
N LEU A 304 13.54 39.46 16.18
CA LEU A 304 13.62 38.12 16.78
C LEU A 304 13.83 37.03 15.71
N THR A 305 13.09 37.14 14.59
CA THR A 305 13.22 36.21 13.45
C THR A 305 14.62 36.23 12.87
N LYS A 306 15.24 37.41 12.66
CA LYS A 306 16.62 37.50 12.14
C LYS A 306 17.61 36.74 13.02
N VAL A 307 17.55 36.94 14.35
CA VAL A 307 18.42 36.25 15.32
C VAL A 307 18.19 34.74 15.28
N ALA A 308 16.95 34.28 15.13
CA ALA A 308 16.64 32.86 15.01
C ALA A 308 17.15 32.25 13.69
N LEU A 309 17.01 32.93 12.56
CA LEU A 309 17.46 32.41 11.26
C LEU A 309 19.00 32.39 11.16
N GLU A 310 19.67 33.44 11.64
CA GLU A 310 21.14 33.51 11.74
C GLU A 310 21.70 32.43 12.67
N ALA A 311 21.01 32.12 13.78
CA ALA A 311 21.42 31.07 14.72
C ALA A 311 21.19 29.62 14.24
N ASN A 312 20.53 29.41 13.09
CA ASN A 312 20.25 28.09 12.51
C ASN A 312 20.79 27.94 11.06
N ASP A 313 21.67 28.82 10.59
CA ASP A 313 22.21 28.81 9.22
C ASP A 313 21.12 28.81 8.11
N ILE A 314 20.04 29.58 8.30
CA ILE A 314 18.94 29.74 7.33
C ILE A 314 19.04 31.09 6.61
N ASP A 315 19.30 31.06 5.30
CA ASP A 315 19.26 32.22 4.42
C ASP A 315 17.81 32.67 4.19
N ALA A 316 17.56 33.98 4.29
CA ALA A 316 16.26 34.58 4.00
C ALA A 316 16.33 35.57 2.83
N VAL A 317 15.47 35.37 1.82
CA VAL A 317 15.17 36.39 0.81
C VAL A 317 13.99 37.21 1.31
N VAL A 318 14.21 38.50 1.56
CA VAL A 318 13.19 39.42 2.10
C VAL A 318 12.91 40.58 1.16
N ALA A 319 11.67 41.04 1.14
CA ALA A 319 11.24 42.27 0.47
C ALA A 319 10.60 43.22 1.48
N GLY A 320 11.42 44.12 2.03
CA GLY A 320 11.05 44.91 3.20
C GLY A 320 10.79 43.99 4.40
N SER A 321 9.55 43.99 4.89
CA SER A 321 9.12 43.25 6.08
C SER A 321 8.48 41.89 5.77
N PHE A 322 8.47 41.47 4.50
CA PHE A 322 7.97 40.18 4.03
C PHE A 322 9.12 39.20 3.76
N ILE A 323 8.96 37.95 4.20
CA ILE A 323 9.83 36.83 3.82
C ILE A 323 9.28 36.21 2.53
N LEU A 324 10.09 36.18 1.47
CA LEU A 324 9.72 35.60 0.18
C LEU A 324 10.14 34.13 0.07
N SER A 325 11.34 33.79 0.54
CA SER A 325 11.82 32.40 0.63
C SER A 325 12.81 32.24 1.79
N LEU A 326 12.74 31.10 2.49
CA LEU A 326 13.78 30.63 3.39
C LEU A 326 14.56 29.48 2.75
N LYS A 327 15.87 29.40 2.99
CA LYS A 327 16.74 28.34 2.46
C LYS A 327 17.70 27.83 3.53
N TYR A 328 17.82 26.53 3.68
CA TYR A 328 18.77 25.89 4.60
C TYR A 328 19.77 25.07 3.79
N ASN A 329 21.08 25.30 4.00
CA ASN A 329 22.14 24.69 3.18
C ASN A 329 21.90 24.81 1.65
N GLY A 330 21.30 25.93 1.21
CA GLY A 330 20.94 26.19 -0.18
C GLY A 330 19.65 25.51 -0.69
N VAL A 331 19.03 24.61 0.09
CA VAL A 331 17.74 23.99 -0.22
C VAL A 331 16.60 24.95 0.17
N GLU A 332 15.69 25.21 -0.74
CA GLU A 332 14.56 26.13 -0.55
C GLU A 332 13.38 25.46 0.18
N LEU A 333 12.97 26.02 1.31
CA LEU A 333 12.08 25.39 2.31
C LEU A 333 10.58 25.45 1.94
N GLY A 334 10.28 25.46 0.65
CA GLY A 334 8.95 25.66 0.09
C GLY A 334 9.02 26.27 -1.32
N LYS A 335 8.62 25.50 -2.33
CA LYS A 335 8.59 25.96 -3.74
C LYS A 335 7.17 26.39 -4.13
N PRO A 336 6.99 27.59 -4.73
CA PRO A 336 5.71 28.00 -5.29
C PRO A 336 5.44 27.23 -6.60
N LEU A 337 4.80 26.07 -6.48
CA LEU A 337 4.31 25.27 -7.61
C LEU A 337 3.02 25.83 -8.21
N ASP A 338 2.25 26.57 -7.41
CA ASP A 338 1.22 27.50 -7.82
C ASP A 338 1.24 28.73 -6.90
N TYR A 339 0.41 29.73 -7.20
CA TYR A 339 0.32 30.98 -6.43
C TYR A 339 -0.59 30.87 -5.17
N SER A 340 -0.90 29.66 -4.68
CA SER A 340 -1.79 29.46 -3.52
C SER A 340 -1.07 29.34 -2.17
N THR A 341 0.24 29.04 -2.15
CA THR A 341 1.02 28.80 -0.91
C THR A 341 2.13 29.83 -0.69
N TYR A 342 2.32 30.25 0.56
CA TYR A 342 3.32 31.26 0.96
C TYR A 342 3.68 31.20 2.45
N TRP A 343 4.68 31.99 2.86
CA TRP A 343 5.13 32.12 4.25
C TRP A 343 4.16 32.98 5.06
N GLN A 344 3.45 32.35 5.99
CA GLN A 344 2.50 32.96 6.91
C GLN A 344 3.14 33.13 8.30
N LEU A 345 2.85 34.27 8.94
CA LEU A 345 3.31 34.62 10.29
C LEU A 345 2.21 34.31 11.31
N PHE A 346 2.56 33.59 12.36
CA PHE A 346 1.70 33.33 13.51
C PHE A 346 2.36 33.84 14.79
N ILE A 347 1.59 34.51 15.64
CA ILE A 347 2.01 35.01 16.95
C ILE A 347 1.14 34.34 18.02
N ASN A 348 1.75 33.68 19.00
CA ASN A 348 1.05 32.95 20.07
C ASN A 348 -0.03 31.98 19.52
N GLY A 349 0.31 31.27 18.45
CA GLY A 349 -0.57 30.30 17.77
C GLY A 349 -1.66 30.90 16.87
N LYS A 350 -1.74 32.22 16.70
CA LYS A 350 -2.75 32.90 15.87
C LYS A 350 -2.11 33.54 14.64
N SER A 351 -2.76 33.44 13.48
CA SER A 351 -2.31 34.14 12.27
C SER A 351 -2.25 35.65 12.50
N SER A 352 -1.22 36.30 11.98
CA SER A 352 -0.99 37.74 12.14
C SER A 352 -1.53 38.54 10.96
N ASP A 353 -2.47 39.43 11.21
CA ASP A 353 -2.99 40.40 10.22
C ASP A 353 -1.97 41.51 9.88
N CYS A 354 -0.85 41.59 10.60
CA CYS A 354 0.23 42.56 10.37
C CYS A 354 1.60 41.90 10.18
N THR A 355 2.51 42.62 9.51
CA THR A 355 3.88 42.17 9.23
C THR A 355 4.77 42.14 10.47
N ALA A 356 5.80 41.30 10.46
CA ALA A 356 6.62 40.99 11.65
C ALA A 356 7.37 42.20 12.26
N ASP A 357 7.59 43.27 11.49
CA ASP A 357 8.15 44.54 11.97
C ASP A 357 7.19 45.36 12.84
N ASN A 358 5.88 45.14 12.70
CA ASN A 358 4.82 45.82 13.44
C ASN A 358 4.34 45.06 14.69
N VAL A 359 4.96 43.92 15.02
CA VAL A 359 4.66 43.11 16.21
C VAL A 359 5.76 43.28 17.25
N THR A 360 5.54 44.07 18.31
CA THR A 360 6.47 44.19 19.44
C THR A 360 6.49 42.91 20.28
N ILE A 361 7.68 42.40 20.61
CA ILE A 361 7.87 41.15 21.34
C ILE A 361 7.91 41.34 22.85
N HIS A 362 7.20 40.48 23.56
CA HIS A 362 7.15 40.36 25.02
C HIS A 362 7.77 39.03 25.48
N ALA A 363 8.07 38.91 26.77
CA ALA A 363 8.73 37.72 27.31
C ALA A 363 7.79 36.51 27.28
N GLY A 364 8.19 35.45 26.57
CA GLY A 364 7.40 34.24 26.40
C GLY A 364 6.42 34.25 25.21
N ASP A 365 6.42 35.27 24.35
CA ASP A 365 5.72 35.20 23.07
C ASP A 365 6.30 34.07 22.19
N THR A 366 5.47 33.45 21.35
CA THR A 366 5.91 32.53 20.29
C THR A 366 5.68 33.11 18.90
N VAL A 367 6.66 32.99 18.02
CA VAL A 367 6.66 33.48 16.63
C VAL A 367 6.87 32.31 15.69
N THR A 368 5.81 31.85 15.03
CA THR A 368 5.90 30.72 14.08
C THR A 368 5.78 31.22 12.65
N TRP A 369 6.75 30.86 11.81
CA TRP A 369 6.66 30.98 10.35
C TRP A 369 6.26 29.65 9.73
N PHE A 370 5.21 29.65 8.91
CA PHE A 370 4.67 28.43 8.30
C PHE A 370 4.43 28.59 6.79
N TYR A 371 4.93 27.65 5.99
CA TYR A 371 4.70 27.61 4.54
C TYR A 371 3.46 26.78 4.17
N GLY A 372 2.35 27.47 3.91
CA GLY A 372 1.03 26.85 3.69
C GLY A 372 0.10 27.71 2.83
N GLY A 373 -1.12 27.23 2.61
CA GLY A 373 -2.20 27.94 1.93
C GLY A 373 -2.92 28.93 2.85
N TRP A 374 -3.65 29.89 2.27
CA TRP A 374 -4.38 30.89 3.05
C TRP A 374 -5.50 30.25 3.89
N GLY A 375 -5.37 30.35 5.21
CA GLY A 375 -6.30 29.76 6.17
C GLY A 375 -5.89 28.40 6.73
N ASP A 376 -4.77 27.82 6.27
CA ASP A 376 -4.19 26.62 6.89
C ASP A 376 -3.84 26.89 8.36
N GLN A 377 -4.11 25.90 9.23
CA GLN A 377 -3.70 25.94 10.63
C GLN A 377 -2.26 25.42 10.79
N LEU A 378 -1.59 25.83 11.88
CA LEU A 378 -0.28 25.29 12.22
C LEU A 378 -0.37 23.77 12.45
N PRO A 379 0.56 22.96 11.90
CA PRO A 379 0.68 21.57 12.28
C PRO A 379 0.90 21.45 13.80
N SER A 380 0.10 20.59 14.44
CA SER A 380 0.18 20.33 15.88
C SER A 380 1.19 19.22 16.16
N ASP A 381 2.01 19.38 17.19
CA ASP A 381 2.90 18.31 17.70
C ASP A 381 2.11 17.12 18.27
N SER A 382 0.82 17.32 18.55
CA SER A 382 -0.12 16.30 19.02
C SER A 382 -1.36 16.15 18.14
N VAL A 383 -1.89 14.94 18.09
CA VAL A 383 -3.18 14.59 17.49
C VAL A 383 -4.18 14.23 18.58
N HIS A 384 -5.40 14.74 18.50
CA HIS A 384 -6.48 14.47 19.44
C HIS A 384 -7.44 13.40 18.90
N ALA A 385 -7.38 12.20 19.46
CA ALA A 385 -8.17 11.06 19.04
C ALA A 385 -8.80 10.35 20.25
N SER A 386 -9.80 9.52 19.99
CA SER A 386 -10.55 8.75 20.99
C SER A 386 -10.78 7.33 20.52
N VAL A 387 -10.65 6.34 21.41
CA VAL A 387 -10.97 4.93 21.11
C VAL A 387 -12.08 4.41 22.00
N GLN A 388 -12.99 3.66 21.40
CA GLN A 388 -13.95 2.81 22.11
C GLN A 388 -13.68 1.32 21.78
N VAL A 389 -13.74 0.46 22.79
CA VAL A 389 -13.63 -0.99 22.64
C VAL A 389 -14.94 -1.62 23.05
N LEU A 390 -15.60 -2.27 22.09
CA LEU A 390 -16.90 -2.90 22.20
C LEU A 390 -16.75 -4.41 22.19
N GLY A 391 -17.32 -5.09 23.18
CA GLY A 391 -17.33 -6.54 23.22
C GLY A 391 -18.57 -7.10 23.90
N LYS A 392 -18.82 -8.39 23.65
CA LYS A 392 -20.08 -9.03 24.04
C LYS A 392 -20.14 -9.32 25.54
N ASP A 393 -21.32 -9.18 26.13
CA ASP A 393 -21.61 -9.52 27.53
C ASP A 393 -21.85 -11.03 27.73
N LYS A 394 -22.12 -11.42 28.98
CA LYS A 394 -22.42 -12.81 29.35
C LYS A 394 -23.68 -13.38 28.67
N ASP A 395 -24.54 -12.53 28.13
CA ASP A 395 -25.79 -12.87 27.42
C ASP A 395 -25.66 -12.63 25.89
N GLY A 396 -24.46 -12.27 25.40
CA GLY A 396 -24.13 -12.09 23.97
C GLY A 396 -24.28 -10.66 23.41
N LYS A 397 -24.65 -9.66 24.21
CA LYS A 397 -24.94 -8.29 23.76
C LYS A 397 -23.70 -7.40 23.73
N GLN A 398 -23.57 -6.50 22.75
CA GLN A 398 -22.47 -5.52 22.74
C GLN A 398 -22.55 -4.56 23.93
N GLN A 399 -21.40 -4.26 24.53
CA GLN A 399 -21.22 -3.22 25.53
C GLN A 399 -19.82 -2.59 25.41
N VAL A 400 -19.61 -1.43 26.02
CA VAL A 400 -18.28 -0.81 26.14
C VAL A 400 -17.44 -1.57 27.18
N TRP A 401 -16.32 -2.15 26.76
CA TRP A 401 -15.30 -2.74 27.65
C TRP A 401 -14.28 -1.70 28.09
N ALA A 402 -13.92 -0.77 27.22
CA ALA A 402 -13.12 0.41 27.52
C ALA A 402 -13.47 1.56 26.59
N SER A 403 -13.25 2.79 27.03
CA SER A 403 -13.22 3.96 26.15
C SER A 403 -12.21 4.94 26.69
N THR A 404 -11.35 5.48 25.83
CA THR A 404 -10.68 6.75 26.12
C THR A 404 -11.64 7.87 25.74
N GLY A 405 -11.50 9.04 26.38
CA GLY A 405 -12.05 10.27 25.84
C GLY A 405 -11.24 10.75 24.64
N GLN A 406 -11.48 11.99 24.20
CA GLN A 406 -10.51 12.70 23.36
C GLN A 406 -9.19 12.84 24.13
N MET A 407 -8.10 12.33 23.56
CA MET A 407 -6.77 12.31 24.15
C MET A 407 -5.74 12.86 23.18
N SER A 408 -4.82 13.67 23.70
CA SER A 408 -3.65 14.15 22.98
C SER A 408 -2.58 13.06 22.91
N LEU A 409 -2.37 12.47 21.73
CA LEU A 409 -1.22 11.61 21.40
C LEU A 409 -0.20 12.41 20.59
N LYS A 410 0.98 11.86 20.32
CA LYS A 410 1.96 12.53 19.45
C LYS A 410 1.48 12.49 17.99
N ALA A 411 1.75 13.53 17.20
CA ALA A 411 1.64 13.43 15.74
C ALA A 411 2.49 12.24 15.23
N GLY A 412 1.91 11.43 14.33
CA GLY A 412 2.46 10.14 13.92
C GLY A 412 2.06 8.93 14.79
N SER A 413 1.25 9.10 15.85
CA SER A 413 0.67 7.97 16.59
C SER A 413 -0.43 7.26 15.80
N THR A 414 -0.54 5.96 16.02
CA THR A 414 -1.42 5.04 15.29
C THR A 414 -2.65 4.62 16.09
N ALA A 415 -3.64 4.04 15.41
CA ALA A 415 -4.80 3.44 16.08
C ALA A 415 -4.42 2.27 17.03
N LYS A 416 -3.30 1.58 16.79
CA LYS A 416 -2.65 0.67 17.77
C LYS A 416 -2.24 1.44 19.03
N ASP A 417 -1.43 2.48 18.88
CA ASP A 417 -0.86 3.21 20.03
C ASP A 417 -1.96 3.79 20.94
N LEU A 418 -3.07 4.22 20.33
CA LEU A 418 -4.28 4.68 21.01
C LEU A 418 -5.06 3.54 21.69
N LEU A 419 -5.21 2.38 21.04
CA LEU A 419 -5.83 1.19 21.66
C LEU A 419 -5.04 0.71 22.88
N GLU A 420 -3.71 0.75 22.83
CA GLU A 420 -2.85 0.36 23.96
C GLU A 420 -3.07 1.25 25.20
N GLN A 421 -3.50 2.50 25.03
CA GLN A 421 -3.87 3.39 26.15
C GLN A 421 -5.14 2.96 26.90
N THR A 422 -5.93 2.01 26.37
CA THR A 422 -7.11 1.48 27.08
C THR A 422 -6.75 0.63 28.30
N GLY A 423 -5.48 0.16 28.39
CA GLY A 423 -5.02 -0.71 29.48
C GLY A 423 -5.63 -2.12 29.46
N LEU A 424 -6.31 -2.52 28.37
CA LEU A 424 -6.83 -3.88 28.20
C LEU A 424 -5.70 -4.88 27.94
N ASP A 425 -5.90 -6.13 28.36
CA ASP A 425 -4.99 -7.25 28.12
C ASP A 425 -5.20 -7.75 26.67
N LEU A 426 -4.47 -7.10 25.75
CA LEU A 426 -4.50 -7.34 24.31
C LEU A 426 -3.69 -8.59 23.96
N VAL A 427 -4.26 -9.50 23.17
CA VAL A 427 -3.56 -10.67 22.64
C VAL A 427 -3.24 -10.42 21.16
N ALA A 428 -2.27 -9.53 20.95
CA ALA A 428 -1.69 -9.28 19.64
C ALA A 428 -0.51 -10.23 19.33
N SER A 429 -0.14 -10.34 18.06
CA SER A 429 1.19 -10.78 17.64
C SER A 429 1.82 -9.75 16.70
N GLU A 430 3.14 -9.77 16.60
CA GLU A 430 3.94 -8.88 15.76
C GLU A 430 4.67 -9.76 14.75
N GLU A 431 4.12 -9.83 13.55
CA GLU A 431 4.47 -10.78 12.49
C GLU A 431 5.32 -10.11 11.41
N SER A 432 5.76 -10.84 10.38
CA SER A 432 6.44 -10.25 9.21
C SER A 432 5.54 -9.36 8.33
N TRP A 433 4.31 -9.11 8.76
CA TRP A 433 3.28 -8.28 8.13
C TRP A 433 2.72 -7.22 9.10
N GLY A 434 3.49 -6.91 10.15
CA GLY A 434 3.16 -5.88 11.14
C GLY A 434 2.41 -6.40 12.37
N TRP A 435 1.76 -5.47 13.08
CA TRP A 435 1.02 -5.75 14.31
C TRP A 435 -0.40 -6.23 14.01
N TYR A 436 -0.80 -7.33 14.64
CA TYR A 436 -2.11 -7.96 14.45
C TYR A 436 -2.83 -8.24 15.77
N LEU A 437 -4.06 -7.76 15.89
CA LEU A 437 -4.93 -8.01 17.04
C LEU A 437 -5.65 -9.37 16.91
N SER A 438 -5.02 -10.45 17.38
CA SER A 438 -5.65 -11.79 17.39
C SER A 438 -6.77 -11.96 18.42
N GLY A 439 -6.87 -11.04 19.39
CA GLY A 439 -7.93 -11.00 20.40
C GLY A 439 -7.73 -9.96 21.50
N ILE A 440 -8.76 -9.77 22.31
CA ILE A 440 -8.72 -8.97 23.56
C ILE A 440 -9.31 -9.82 24.69
N LYS A 441 -8.75 -9.70 25.89
CA LYS A 441 -9.30 -10.30 27.09
C LYS A 441 -10.39 -9.42 27.70
N SER A 442 -11.57 -10.01 27.86
CA SER A 442 -12.74 -9.42 28.51
C SER A 442 -12.39 -9.00 29.95
N PRO A 443 -12.59 -7.72 30.33
CA PRO A 443 -12.40 -7.26 31.70
C PRO A 443 -13.53 -7.73 32.64
N LEU A 444 -14.55 -8.42 32.12
CA LEU A 444 -15.80 -8.73 32.84
C LEU A 444 -15.94 -10.22 33.21
N ASP A 445 -15.41 -11.11 32.36
CA ASP A 445 -15.41 -12.57 32.61
C ASP A 445 -14.01 -13.22 32.47
N GLY A 446 -12.99 -12.41 32.15
CA GLY A 446 -11.58 -12.83 32.10
C GLY A 446 -11.20 -13.71 30.89
N LYS A 447 -12.13 -14.02 29.98
CA LYS A 447 -11.84 -14.82 28.77
C LYS A 447 -11.15 -13.98 27.70
N THR A 448 -10.26 -14.59 26.91
CA THR A 448 -9.78 -13.99 25.66
C THR A 448 -10.76 -14.26 24.54
N TYR A 449 -11.33 -13.21 23.96
CA TYR A 449 -12.17 -13.28 22.77
C TYR A 449 -11.28 -13.14 21.54
N LYS A 450 -11.20 -14.22 20.74
CA LYS A 450 -10.46 -14.35 19.48
C LYS A 450 -11.43 -14.66 18.33
N TYR A 451 -10.92 -14.82 17.10
CA TYR A 451 -11.73 -15.35 16.00
C TYR A 451 -12.45 -16.65 16.40
N ASP A 452 -13.78 -16.64 16.30
CA ASP A 452 -14.64 -17.80 16.54
C ASP A 452 -15.22 -18.27 15.19
N PRO A 453 -14.80 -19.43 14.66
CA PRO A 453 -15.31 -19.95 13.40
C PRO A 453 -16.77 -20.43 13.47
N ALA A 454 -17.34 -20.63 14.66
CA ALA A 454 -18.74 -21.06 14.80
C ALA A 454 -19.74 -19.90 14.64
N THR A 455 -19.38 -18.70 15.09
CA THR A 455 -20.20 -17.48 14.90
C THR A 455 -19.65 -16.53 13.82
N ARG A 456 -18.46 -16.82 13.27
CA ARG A 456 -17.65 -15.88 12.45
C ARG A 456 -17.34 -14.56 13.15
N SER A 457 -17.35 -14.51 14.49
CA SER A 457 -17.01 -13.29 15.24
C SER A 457 -15.50 -13.05 15.29
N TYR A 458 -15.06 -11.82 15.06
CA TYR A 458 -13.66 -11.36 15.19
C TYR A 458 -13.59 -9.91 15.65
N TRP A 459 -12.38 -9.37 15.86
CA TRP A 459 -12.18 -7.95 16.17
C TRP A 459 -12.13 -7.12 14.89
N GLN A 460 -13.21 -6.38 14.64
CA GLN A 460 -13.37 -5.42 13.56
C GLN A 460 -12.84 -4.05 14.02
N PHE A 461 -12.20 -3.31 13.10
CA PHE A 461 -11.61 -1.99 13.34
C PHE A 461 -12.33 -0.93 12.49
N TYR A 462 -12.76 0.14 13.14
CA TYR A 462 -13.50 1.25 12.54
C TYR A 462 -12.84 2.58 12.89
N VAL A 463 -12.94 3.56 12.00
CA VAL A 463 -12.59 4.96 12.26
C VAL A 463 -13.73 5.86 11.77
N ASN A 464 -14.14 6.81 12.60
CA ASN A 464 -15.25 7.74 12.34
C ASN A 464 -16.55 7.03 11.90
N GLY A 465 -16.83 5.88 12.53
CA GLY A 465 -18.00 5.04 12.28
C GLY A 465 -17.98 4.24 10.97
N LYS A 466 -16.85 4.20 10.25
CA LYS A 466 -16.67 3.42 9.02
C LYS A 466 -15.65 2.29 9.24
N SER A 467 -15.86 1.13 8.62
CA SER A 467 -14.89 0.03 8.66
C SER A 467 -13.58 0.44 8.00
N ALA A 468 -12.44 0.13 8.62
CA ALA A 468 -11.12 0.50 8.12
C ALA A 468 -10.55 -0.60 7.21
N THR A 469 -9.99 -0.21 6.07
CA THR A 469 -9.38 -1.11 5.07
C THR A 469 -7.91 -1.44 5.35
N VAL A 470 -7.31 -0.83 6.38
CA VAL A 470 -5.91 -1.02 6.80
C VAL A 470 -5.85 -1.47 8.26
N GLY A 471 -4.82 -2.25 8.63
CA GLY A 471 -4.61 -2.68 10.02
C GLY A 471 -4.29 -1.50 10.95
N ALA A 472 -4.74 -1.56 12.20
CA ALA A 472 -4.64 -0.44 13.14
C ALA A 472 -3.19 -0.02 13.50
N GLY A 473 -2.20 -0.90 13.35
CA GLY A 473 -0.78 -0.56 13.47
C GLY A 473 -0.22 0.24 12.28
N ASN A 474 -0.96 0.31 11.17
CA ASN A 474 -0.61 1.03 9.94
C ASN A 474 -1.55 2.24 9.69
N TYR A 475 -2.53 2.49 10.57
CA TYR A 475 -3.42 3.65 10.50
C TYR A 475 -2.87 4.77 11.39
N GLU A 476 -2.25 5.78 10.78
CA GLU A 476 -1.85 7.03 11.44
C GLU A 476 -3.11 7.88 11.74
N LEU A 477 -3.23 8.35 12.99
CA LEU A 477 -4.41 9.07 13.48
C LEU A 477 -4.50 10.48 12.92
N GLN A 478 -5.74 10.94 12.71
CA GLN A 478 -6.08 12.30 12.28
C GLN A 478 -6.80 13.07 13.40
N GLU A 479 -6.76 14.40 13.31
CA GLU A 479 -7.33 15.28 14.34
C GLU A 479 -8.85 15.10 14.44
N GLY A 480 -9.33 14.72 15.62
CA GLY A 480 -10.74 14.44 15.90
C GLY A 480 -11.17 12.97 15.75
N ASP A 481 -10.27 12.05 15.41
CA ASP A 481 -10.63 10.66 15.11
C ASP A 481 -11.36 9.93 16.24
N ALA A 482 -12.47 9.30 15.88
CA ALA A 482 -13.25 8.37 16.70
C ALA A 482 -13.00 6.93 16.24
N VAL A 483 -11.99 6.29 16.82
CA VAL A 483 -11.65 4.89 16.60
C VAL A 483 -12.60 3.99 17.38
N THR A 484 -13.04 2.88 16.77
CA THR A 484 -13.78 1.83 17.48
C THR A 484 -13.27 0.45 17.10
N PHE A 485 -13.01 -0.38 18.11
CA PHE A 485 -12.79 -1.82 17.93
C PHE A 485 -14.02 -2.57 18.43
N MET A 486 -14.59 -3.46 17.62
CA MET A 486 -15.77 -4.24 17.99
C MET A 486 -15.55 -5.74 17.80
N TYR A 487 -15.91 -6.54 18.80
CA TYR A 487 -15.97 -7.99 18.64
C TYR A 487 -17.31 -8.42 18.04
N GLY A 488 -17.36 -8.70 16.74
CA GLY A 488 -18.59 -8.98 16.01
C GLY A 488 -18.37 -9.85 14.77
N ALA A 489 -19.47 -10.36 14.21
CA ALA A 489 -19.50 -11.01 12.90
C ALA A 489 -19.78 -9.98 11.79
N ASP A 490 -19.68 -10.37 10.53
CA ASP A 490 -19.85 -9.50 9.35
C ASP A 490 -21.20 -8.75 9.26
N ALA A 491 -22.20 -9.20 10.03
CA ALA A 491 -23.55 -8.63 10.11
C ALA A 491 -23.84 -7.88 11.43
N ASP A 492 -22.92 -7.87 12.39
CA ASP A 492 -23.07 -7.08 13.62
C ASP A 492 -22.79 -5.59 13.33
N ALA A 493 -23.75 -4.72 13.66
CA ALA A 493 -23.60 -3.28 13.51
C ALA A 493 -22.95 -2.63 14.74
N LEU A 494 -22.33 -1.46 14.56
CA LEU A 494 -21.96 -0.60 15.67
C LEU A 494 -23.23 -0.13 16.44
N PRO A 495 -23.17 0.08 17.76
CA PRO A 495 -24.28 0.63 18.54
C PRO A 495 -24.78 1.96 17.98
N GLY A 496 -26.09 2.12 17.81
CA GLY A 496 -26.69 3.30 17.18
C GLY A 496 -26.56 3.35 15.65
N GLN A 497 -26.13 2.25 15.02
CA GLN A 497 -26.12 2.06 13.57
C GLN A 497 -26.87 0.78 13.17
N VAL A 498 -27.28 0.72 11.90
CA VAL A 498 -27.82 -0.49 11.24
C VAL A 498 -27.06 -0.77 9.95
N LEU A 499 -26.75 -2.05 9.70
CA LEU A 499 -26.13 -2.50 8.46
C LEU A 499 -27.20 -2.97 7.47
N GLY A 500 -27.49 -2.16 6.45
CA GLY A 500 -28.36 -2.53 5.34
C GLY A 500 -27.58 -3.14 4.17
N SER A 501 -28.24 -3.97 3.36
CA SER A 501 -27.74 -4.35 2.03
C SER A 501 -28.77 -3.98 0.97
N VAL A 502 -28.34 -3.61 -0.23
CA VAL A 502 -29.26 -3.24 -1.32
C VAL A 502 -28.84 -3.81 -2.67
N ASP A 503 -29.82 -4.25 -3.45
CA ASP A 503 -29.69 -4.55 -4.88
C ASP A 503 -30.61 -3.65 -5.70
N VAL A 504 -30.13 -3.20 -6.86
CA VAL A 504 -30.93 -2.54 -7.90
C VAL A 504 -31.02 -3.49 -9.08
N VAL A 505 -32.21 -4.00 -9.40
CA VAL A 505 -32.39 -5.02 -10.45
C VAL A 505 -33.28 -4.46 -11.57
N GLY A 506 -32.71 -4.27 -12.75
CA GLY A 506 -33.41 -3.72 -13.90
C GLY A 506 -33.11 -4.46 -15.20
N PRO A 507 -33.74 -4.10 -16.32
CA PRO A 507 -33.48 -4.72 -17.61
C PRO A 507 -32.04 -4.47 -18.09
N ASP A 508 -31.40 -5.47 -18.67
CA ASP A 508 -30.23 -5.35 -19.54
C ASP A 508 -30.62 -4.75 -20.91
N VAL A 509 -29.66 -4.68 -21.84
CA VAL A 509 -29.89 -4.22 -23.22
C VAL A 509 -30.85 -5.11 -24.03
N ASN A 510 -31.17 -6.31 -23.54
CA ASN A 510 -32.05 -7.31 -24.16
C ASN A 510 -33.45 -7.38 -23.49
N GLY A 511 -33.62 -6.80 -22.30
CA GLY A 511 -34.83 -6.88 -21.47
C GLY A 511 -34.82 -7.96 -20.37
N ASN A 512 -33.71 -8.69 -20.19
CA ASN A 512 -33.51 -9.64 -19.08
C ASN A 512 -33.25 -8.86 -17.78
N ASN A 513 -33.71 -9.37 -16.64
CA ASN A 513 -33.40 -8.72 -15.36
C ASN A 513 -31.94 -8.99 -14.98
N THR A 514 -31.17 -7.95 -14.66
CA THR A 514 -29.78 -8.03 -14.21
C THR A 514 -29.53 -7.02 -13.07
N CYS A 515 -28.46 -7.22 -12.30
CA CYS A 515 -28.04 -6.26 -11.29
C CYS A 515 -27.44 -5.01 -11.96
N TRP A 516 -28.01 -3.83 -11.67
CA TRP A 516 -27.52 -2.52 -12.09
C TRP A 516 -26.54 -1.91 -11.07
N GLY A 517 -26.52 -2.45 -9.85
CA GLY A 517 -25.67 -2.01 -8.75
C GLY A 517 -26.14 -2.65 -7.45
N SER A 518 -25.19 -3.09 -6.64
CA SER A 518 -25.44 -3.66 -5.31
C SER A 518 -24.48 -3.08 -4.29
N ALA A 519 -24.84 -3.13 -3.01
CA ALA A 519 -23.95 -2.81 -1.90
C ALA A 519 -24.34 -3.61 -0.65
N SER A 520 -23.36 -4.24 -0.02
CA SER A 520 -23.51 -5.02 1.21
C SER A 520 -22.95 -4.29 2.43
N SER A 521 -23.55 -4.51 3.60
CA SER A 521 -23.11 -3.94 4.89
C SER A 521 -22.93 -2.41 4.86
N VAL A 522 -23.85 -1.71 4.19
CA VAL A 522 -23.92 -0.25 4.18
C VAL A 522 -24.37 0.22 5.55
N SER A 523 -23.47 0.86 6.29
CA SER A 523 -23.80 1.39 7.62
C SER A 523 -24.54 2.72 7.55
N LEU A 524 -25.66 2.79 8.28
CA LEU A 524 -26.54 3.95 8.41
C LEU A 524 -26.89 4.16 9.90
N PRO A 525 -27.29 5.36 10.34
CA PRO A 525 -27.80 5.57 11.70
C PRO A 525 -29.01 4.67 12.03
N GLU A 526 -29.12 4.24 13.28
CA GLU A 526 -30.29 3.50 13.76
C GLU A 526 -31.58 4.34 13.57
N GLY A 527 -32.62 3.70 13.00
CA GLY A 527 -33.85 4.38 12.59
C GLY A 527 -33.89 4.79 11.12
N SER A 528 -32.78 4.71 10.37
CA SER A 528 -32.76 4.90 8.91
C SER A 528 -33.67 3.91 8.18
N THR A 529 -34.12 4.30 7.00
CA THR A 529 -35.13 3.60 6.21
C THR A 529 -34.56 3.01 4.91
N ALA A 530 -35.35 2.17 4.24
CA ALA A 530 -35.01 1.67 2.91
C ALA A 530 -34.88 2.80 1.86
N GLN A 531 -35.43 4.00 2.09
CA GLN A 531 -35.12 5.18 1.27
C GLN A 531 -33.67 5.61 1.48
N ASP A 532 -33.25 5.83 2.73
CA ASP A 532 -31.92 6.36 3.04
C ASP A 532 -30.81 5.46 2.48
N LEU A 533 -31.03 4.14 2.52
CA LEU A 533 -30.15 3.13 1.94
C LEU A 533 -30.04 3.22 0.41
N ILE A 534 -31.16 3.28 -0.33
CA ILE A 534 -31.10 3.36 -1.79
C ILE A 534 -30.57 4.70 -2.28
N GLU A 535 -30.95 5.81 -1.63
CA GLU A 535 -30.46 7.14 -1.98
C GLU A 535 -28.96 7.30 -1.67
N ALA A 536 -28.44 6.67 -0.62
CA ALA A 536 -27.01 6.61 -0.35
C ALA A 536 -26.24 5.81 -1.41
N VAL A 537 -26.74 4.64 -1.81
CA VAL A 537 -26.03 3.73 -2.73
C VAL A 537 -26.09 4.20 -4.18
N LEU A 538 -27.25 4.65 -4.68
CA LEU A 538 -27.35 5.25 -6.02
C LEU A 538 -26.43 6.48 -6.15
N LYS A 539 -26.32 7.29 -5.09
CA LYS A 539 -25.41 8.44 -5.04
C LYS A 539 -23.94 8.01 -5.02
N ALA A 540 -23.58 6.97 -4.27
CA ALA A 540 -22.20 6.44 -4.25
C ALA A 540 -21.80 5.86 -5.61
N GLN A 541 -22.69 5.12 -6.26
CA GLN A 541 -22.49 4.53 -7.59
C GLN A 541 -22.68 5.53 -8.75
N SER A 542 -23.00 6.80 -8.46
CA SER A 542 -23.27 7.86 -9.46
C SER A 542 -24.37 7.51 -10.47
N ILE A 543 -25.39 6.77 -10.05
CA ILE A 543 -26.52 6.35 -10.89
C ILE A 543 -27.63 7.43 -10.83
N ASP A 544 -27.92 8.06 -11.98
CA ASP A 544 -28.96 9.10 -12.10
C ASP A 544 -30.36 8.53 -11.83
N TYR A 545 -31.04 9.03 -10.79
CA TYR A 545 -32.42 8.66 -10.45
C TYR A 545 -33.33 9.88 -10.26
N LYS A 546 -34.64 9.62 -10.17
CA LYS A 546 -35.66 10.60 -9.80
C LYS A 546 -36.60 9.98 -8.78
N ALA A 547 -36.70 10.63 -7.62
CA ALA A 547 -37.71 10.34 -6.60
C ALA A 547 -38.63 11.55 -6.38
N SER A 548 -39.74 11.36 -5.67
CA SER A 548 -40.62 12.44 -5.23
C SER A 548 -41.42 12.08 -3.98
N GLN A 549 -41.61 13.05 -3.09
CA GLN A 549 -42.46 12.89 -1.90
C GLN A 549 -43.91 13.29 -2.19
N GLY A 550 -44.84 12.36 -2.07
CA GLY A 550 -46.28 12.58 -2.12
C GLY A 550 -46.90 12.48 -0.72
N GLY A 551 -46.82 13.57 0.05
CA GLY A 551 -47.28 13.58 1.45
C GLY A 551 -46.46 12.64 2.32
N ALA A 552 -47.09 11.60 2.88
CA ALA A 552 -46.43 10.60 3.72
C ALA A 552 -45.67 9.50 2.95
N TYR A 553 -45.77 9.48 1.62
CA TYR A 553 -45.26 8.41 0.75
C TYR A 553 -44.13 8.90 -0.15
N TRP A 554 -43.00 8.19 -0.18
CA TRP A 554 -41.90 8.41 -1.11
C TRP A 554 -42.05 7.50 -2.33
N PHE A 555 -41.83 8.05 -3.53
CA PHE A 555 -41.95 7.34 -4.80
C PHE A 555 -40.65 7.40 -5.61
N LEU A 556 -40.13 6.24 -6.01
CA LEU A 556 -39.03 6.10 -6.96
C LEU A 556 -39.59 6.15 -8.40
N ASN A 557 -39.60 7.34 -8.99
CA ASN A 557 -40.22 7.57 -10.30
C ASN A 557 -39.42 6.94 -11.45
N SER A 558 -38.09 6.99 -11.38
CA SER A 558 -37.21 6.34 -12.36
C SER A 558 -35.77 6.18 -11.88
N ILE A 559 -35.10 5.12 -12.31
CA ILE A 559 -33.64 4.99 -12.31
C ILE A 559 -33.16 4.96 -13.76
N THR A 560 -32.03 5.60 -14.05
CA THR A 560 -31.37 5.56 -15.37
C THR A 560 -30.44 4.36 -15.44
N SER A 561 -30.57 3.54 -16.48
CA SER A 561 -29.71 2.35 -16.62
C SER A 561 -28.24 2.74 -16.76
N PRO A 562 -27.32 2.09 -16.04
CA PRO A 562 -25.88 2.28 -16.27
C PRO A 562 -25.43 1.75 -17.64
N PHE A 563 -26.19 0.83 -18.25
CA PHE A 563 -25.81 0.12 -19.48
C PHE A 563 -26.31 0.80 -20.77
N ASP A 564 -27.58 1.25 -20.80
CA ASP A 564 -28.20 1.84 -22.00
C ASP A 564 -28.52 3.34 -21.86
N HIS A 565 -28.27 3.91 -20.68
CA HIS A 565 -28.52 5.31 -20.31
C HIS A 565 -29.98 5.79 -20.50
N LYS A 566 -30.95 4.88 -20.61
CA LYS A 566 -32.38 5.23 -20.63
C LYS A 566 -32.93 5.34 -19.20
N PRO A 567 -33.80 6.33 -18.91
CA PRO A 567 -34.55 6.38 -17.66
C PRO A 567 -35.72 5.39 -17.70
N TYR A 568 -35.68 4.36 -16.86
CA TYR A 568 -36.78 3.41 -16.69
C TYR A 568 -37.68 3.90 -15.55
N GLY A 569 -38.93 4.22 -15.86
CA GLY A 569 -40.00 4.59 -14.92
C GLY A 569 -41.27 3.79 -15.20
N TRP A 570 -42.44 4.22 -14.69
CA TRP A 570 -43.70 3.51 -14.96
C TRP A 570 -43.98 3.35 -16.46
N ASP A 571 -44.03 2.11 -16.93
CA ASP A 571 -44.49 1.77 -18.28
C ASP A 571 -45.93 1.26 -18.23
N GLY A 572 -46.86 2.06 -18.74
CA GLY A 572 -48.28 1.70 -18.84
C GLY A 572 -48.61 0.58 -19.83
N ALA A 573 -47.68 0.20 -20.72
CA ALA A 573 -47.86 -0.90 -21.67
C ALA A 573 -47.50 -2.27 -21.06
N THR A 574 -46.33 -2.41 -20.43
CA THR A 574 -45.92 -3.65 -19.75
C THR A 574 -46.37 -3.73 -18.28
N LYS A 575 -46.84 -2.63 -17.70
CA LYS A 575 -47.12 -2.44 -16.26
C LYS A 575 -45.90 -2.63 -15.35
N LYS A 576 -44.69 -2.29 -15.83
CA LYS A 576 -43.46 -2.33 -15.03
C LYS A 576 -43.18 -1.01 -14.31
N TYR A 577 -42.79 -1.10 -13.04
CA TYR A 577 -42.31 0.01 -12.19
C TYR A 577 -41.21 -0.48 -11.22
N TRP A 578 -40.58 0.45 -10.50
CA TRP A 578 -39.64 0.10 -9.43
C TRP A 578 -40.38 -0.33 -8.17
N ARG A 579 -40.31 -1.63 -7.87
CA ARG A 579 -40.92 -2.25 -6.70
C ARG A 579 -39.86 -2.58 -5.65
N LEU A 580 -40.17 -2.26 -4.39
CA LEU A 580 -39.35 -2.63 -3.24
C LEU A 580 -39.69 -4.05 -2.76
N PHE A 581 -38.66 -4.87 -2.56
CA PHE A 581 -38.68 -6.11 -1.82
C PHE A 581 -37.77 -5.99 -0.58
N ILE A 582 -38.12 -6.63 0.53
CA ILE A 582 -37.33 -6.69 1.76
C ILE A 582 -37.12 -8.16 2.11
N ASN A 583 -35.86 -8.58 2.22
CA ASN A 583 -35.45 -9.95 2.51
C ASN A 583 -36.05 -10.99 1.53
N GLY A 584 -36.25 -10.59 0.26
CA GLY A 584 -36.86 -11.40 -0.80
C GLY A 584 -38.37 -11.20 -0.99
N GLU A 585 -39.08 -10.70 0.03
CA GLU A 585 -40.55 -10.56 0.00
C GLU A 585 -41.00 -9.17 -0.46
N PRO A 586 -42.08 -9.02 -1.25
CA PRO A 586 -42.53 -7.73 -1.76
C PRO A 586 -43.08 -6.83 -0.64
N SER A 587 -42.60 -5.59 -0.57
CA SER A 587 -43.08 -4.60 0.39
C SER A 587 -44.47 -4.07 0.02
N SER A 588 -45.35 -3.99 1.01
CA SER A 588 -46.62 -3.23 0.94
C SER A 588 -46.48 -1.77 1.42
N LEU A 589 -45.27 -1.38 1.86
CA LEU A 589 -44.92 -0.04 2.36
C LEU A 589 -43.96 0.65 1.40
N CYS A 590 -44.00 1.99 1.36
CA CYS A 590 -43.01 2.79 0.64
C CYS A 590 -41.64 2.73 1.33
N ALA A 591 -40.55 2.99 0.59
CA ALA A 591 -39.19 2.85 1.12
C ALA A 591 -38.93 3.72 2.37
N ASN A 592 -39.53 4.91 2.42
CA ASN A 592 -39.49 5.84 3.56
C ASN A 592 -40.33 5.41 4.79
N GLN A 593 -41.03 4.27 4.69
CA GLN A 593 -41.89 3.71 5.74
C GLN A 593 -41.35 2.36 6.26
N VAL A 594 -40.27 1.84 5.66
CA VAL A 594 -39.57 0.64 6.11
C VAL A 594 -38.31 1.06 6.87
N THR A 595 -38.39 1.14 8.19
CA THR A 595 -37.20 1.28 9.06
C THR A 595 -36.38 -0.01 8.99
N LEU A 596 -35.08 0.13 8.73
CA LEU A 596 -34.13 -0.98 8.56
C LEU A 596 -33.68 -1.56 9.90
N LYS A 597 -33.30 -2.84 9.87
CA LYS A 597 -32.55 -3.54 10.91
C LYS A 597 -31.25 -4.06 10.31
N SER A 598 -30.25 -4.28 11.16
CA SER A 598 -28.98 -4.89 10.73
C SER A 598 -29.22 -6.27 10.10
N GLY A 599 -28.75 -6.45 8.87
CA GLY A 599 -28.96 -7.65 8.07
C GLY A 599 -30.16 -7.60 7.12
N ASP A 600 -31.00 -6.55 7.15
CA ASP A 600 -32.06 -6.38 6.15
C ASP A 600 -31.47 -6.10 4.76
N LYS A 601 -31.93 -6.87 3.77
CA LYS A 601 -31.63 -6.67 2.35
C LYS A 601 -32.84 -6.07 1.62
N ALA A 602 -32.68 -4.86 1.08
CA ALA A 602 -33.66 -4.22 0.21
C ALA A 602 -33.35 -4.50 -1.27
N THR A 603 -34.31 -4.95 -2.06
CA THR A 603 -34.14 -5.11 -3.50
C THR A 603 -35.12 -4.21 -4.23
N PHE A 604 -34.62 -3.26 -5.02
CA PHE A 604 -35.43 -2.39 -5.86
C PHE A 604 -35.43 -2.96 -7.29
N ALA A 605 -36.54 -3.57 -7.69
CA ALA A 605 -36.62 -4.30 -8.96
C ALA A 605 -37.63 -3.69 -9.94
N TYR A 606 -37.27 -3.61 -11.22
CA TYR A 606 -38.13 -3.08 -12.29
C TYR A 606 -39.08 -4.15 -12.84
N THR A 607 -40.23 -4.32 -12.17
CA THR A 607 -41.13 -5.47 -12.32
C THR A 607 -42.62 -5.09 -12.16
N THR A 608 -43.53 -6.08 -12.14
CA THR A 608 -44.98 -5.89 -12.03
C THR A 608 -45.52 -6.30 -10.64
N ASP A 609 -46.74 -5.87 -10.29
CA ASP A 609 -47.40 -6.13 -8.98
C ASP A 609 -47.49 -7.62 -8.62
N ASP A 610 -47.78 -8.49 -9.59
CA ASP A 610 -48.01 -9.93 -9.36
C ASP A 610 -46.73 -10.77 -9.54
N SER A 611 -45.60 -10.15 -9.91
CA SER A 611 -44.34 -10.87 -10.14
C SER A 611 -43.59 -11.16 -8.84
N PRO A 612 -42.97 -12.36 -8.68
CA PRO A 612 -42.01 -12.59 -7.60
C PRO A 612 -40.78 -11.68 -7.77
N MET A 613 -39.91 -11.63 -6.75
CA MET A 613 -38.64 -10.91 -6.86
C MET A 613 -37.84 -11.46 -8.06
N PRO A 614 -37.38 -10.60 -8.98
CA PRO A 614 -36.44 -11.02 -10.02
C PRO A 614 -35.16 -11.57 -9.41
N ASP A 615 -34.78 -12.75 -9.89
CA ASP A 615 -33.48 -13.39 -9.64
C ASP A 615 -32.52 -12.95 -10.76
N PRO A 616 -31.54 -12.07 -10.49
CA PRO A 616 -30.59 -11.58 -11.49
C PRO A 616 -29.47 -12.59 -11.79
N ASP A 617 -29.25 -13.58 -10.92
CA ASP A 617 -28.22 -14.61 -11.06
C ASP A 617 -28.73 -15.80 -11.88
N LYS A 618 -30.04 -15.84 -12.16
CA LYS A 618 -30.71 -16.91 -12.91
C LYS A 618 -30.19 -17.02 -14.35
N ILE A 619 -29.49 -18.12 -14.63
CA ILE A 619 -29.07 -18.48 -15.97
C ILE A 619 -30.28 -18.80 -16.86
N VAL A 620 -30.57 -17.92 -17.81
CA VAL A 620 -31.55 -18.13 -18.88
C VAL A 620 -30.81 -18.58 -20.13
N VAL A 621 -31.06 -19.82 -20.57
CA VAL A 621 -30.41 -20.41 -21.75
C VAL A 621 -31.30 -20.23 -22.99
N ASP A 622 -30.78 -19.60 -24.03
CA ASP A 622 -31.40 -19.50 -25.35
C ASP A 622 -30.51 -20.15 -26.44
N PRO A 623 -30.76 -21.42 -26.81
CA PRO A 623 -30.05 -22.08 -27.90
C PRO A 623 -30.23 -21.41 -29.27
N SER A 624 -31.29 -20.61 -29.45
CA SER A 624 -31.56 -19.90 -30.71
C SER A 624 -30.77 -18.59 -30.86
N ALA A 625 -30.12 -18.12 -29.80
CA ALA A 625 -29.36 -16.87 -29.77
C ALA A 625 -28.35 -16.76 -30.93
N THR A 626 -28.45 -15.68 -31.70
CA THR A 626 -27.55 -15.36 -32.82
C THR A 626 -26.17 -15.00 -32.32
N THR A 627 -25.12 -15.59 -32.89
CA THR A 627 -23.74 -15.21 -32.60
C THR A 627 -23.27 -14.09 -33.55
N PRO A 628 -22.42 -13.14 -33.09
CA PRO A 628 -21.74 -12.20 -33.96
C PRO A 628 -20.59 -12.87 -34.73
N ASP A 629 -20.33 -12.39 -35.94
CA ASP A 629 -19.18 -12.76 -36.76
C ASP A 629 -18.12 -11.66 -36.63
N TRP A 630 -17.17 -11.84 -35.69
CA TRP A 630 -16.13 -10.86 -35.36
C TRP A 630 -14.74 -11.50 -35.34
N ASP A 631 -13.73 -10.78 -35.82
CA ASP A 631 -12.35 -11.09 -35.53
C ASP A 631 -12.03 -10.84 -34.04
N ALA A 632 -11.25 -11.74 -33.44
CA ALA A 632 -10.70 -11.54 -32.11
C ALA A 632 -9.34 -10.85 -32.20
N GLU A 633 -9.15 -9.81 -31.39
CA GLU A 633 -7.84 -9.16 -31.20
C GLU A 633 -6.95 -10.02 -30.29
N TRP A 634 -7.57 -10.71 -29.33
CA TRP A 634 -6.98 -11.80 -28.56
C TRP A 634 -8.06 -12.85 -28.22
N ALA A 635 -8.00 -14.00 -28.86
CA ALA A 635 -9.04 -15.05 -28.72
C ALA A 635 -9.01 -15.80 -27.37
N GLY A 636 -8.14 -15.43 -26.43
CA GLY A 636 -7.80 -16.22 -25.25
C GLY A 636 -6.65 -17.20 -25.55
N TYR A 637 -5.84 -17.53 -24.53
CA TYR A 637 -4.54 -18.18 -24.71
C TYR A 637 -4.60 -19.51 -25.47
N GLY A 638 -5.57 -20.37 -25.16
CA GLY A 638 -5.76 -21.66 -25.84
C GLY A 638 -6.32 -21.58 -27.26
N ASN A 639 -6.62 -20.39 -27.77
CA ASN A 639 -7.14 -20.17 -29.12
C ASN A 639 -6.29 -19.16 -29.93
N SER A 640 -5.15 -18.71 -29.40
CA SER A 640 -4.18 -17.89 -30.16
C SER A 640 -3.25 -18.79 -30.98
N GLY A 641 -3.64 -19.06 -32.22
CA GLY A 641 -2.86 -19.89 -33.16
C GLY A 641 -2.68 -21.33 -32.67
N ASN A 642 -1.47 -21.88 -32.80
CA ASN A 642 -1.15 -23.26 -32.38
C ASN A 642 -0.92 -23.37 -30.85
N GLY A 643 -1.67 -22.63 -30.03
CA GLY A 643 -1.45 -22.46 -28.59
C GLY A 643 -0.25 -21.57 -28.23
N THR A 644 0.27 -20.81 -29.20
CA THR A 644 1.48 -20.00 -29.06
C THR A 644 1.15 -18.52 -28.94
N SER A 645 1.62 -17.88 -27.87
CA SER A 645 1.50 -16.45 -27.55
C SER A 645 2.36 -15.54 -28.44
N VAL A 646 2.31 -15.73 -29.76
CA VAL A 646 3.13 -15.00 -30.74
C VAL A 646 2.24 -14.06 -31.57
N THR A 647 2.68 -12.82 -31.75
CA THR A 647 1.97 -11.77 -32.51
C THR A 647 2.92 -10.94 -33.37
N ASP A 648 2.41 -10.27 -34.40
CA ASP A 648 3.11 -9.21 -35.14
C ASP A 648 2.62 -7.79 -34.76
N ALA A 649 1.70 -7.69 -33.79
CA ALA A 649 1.18 -6.45 -33.26
C ALA A 649 2.30 -5.57 -32.69
N LYS A 650 2.13 -4.25 -32.83
CA LYS A 650 3.16 -3.23 -32.55
C LYS A 650 3.22 -2.85 -31.07
N THR A 651 3.57 -3.85 -30.26
CA THR A 651 3.73 -3.73 -28.81
C THR A 651 4.79 -2.69 -28.41
N PRO A 652 4.78 -2.19 -27.15
CA PRO A 652 5.70 -1.15 -26.70
C PRO A 652 7.17 -1.59 -26.80
N ALA A 653 7.87 -1.10 -27.81
CA ALA A 653 9.26 -1.44 -28.11
C ALA A 653 10.30 -0.66 -27.29
N GLN A 654 9.86 0.40 -26.59
CA GLN A 654 10.71 1.34 -25.84
C GLN A 654 10.25 1.46 -24.38
N ALA A 655 9.21 2.25 -24.10
CA ALA A 655 8.54 2.34 -22.81
C ALA A 655 7.03 2.13 -22.95
N ALA A 656 6.35 1.73 -21.87
CA ALA A 656 4.90 1.61 -21.81
C ALA A 656 4.33 2.47 -20.67
N GLY A 657 3.08 2.86 -20.80
CA GLY A 657 2.35 3.59 -19.76
C GLY A 657 0.89 3.21 -19.72
N LEU A 658 0.30 3.33 -18.53
CA LEU A 658 -1.10 3.03 -18.28
C LEU A 658 -2.02 3.89 -19.17
N LYS A 659 -2.98 3.26 -19.84
CA LYS A 659 -4.06 3.92 -20.60
C LYS A 659 -5.34 3.96 -19.78
N TRP A 660 -5.65 2.84 -19.11
CA TRP A 660 -6.65 2.74 -18.05
C TRP A 660 -6.38 1.50 -17.20
N ALA A 661 -6.96 1.47 -16.00
CA ALA A 661 -7.03 0.31 -15.12
C ALA A 661 -8.51 0.06 -14.77
N PHE A 662 -8.89 -1.20 -14.60
CA PHE A 662 -10.20 -1.62 -14.11
C PHE A 662 -10.00 -2.45 -12.84
N ASP A 663 -10.31 -1.85 -11.68
CA ASP A 663 -10.30 -2.52 -10.38
C ASP A 663 -11.62 -3.28 -10.21
N TRP A 664 -11.57 -4.58 -10.52
CA TRP A 664 -12.73 -5.46 -10.44
C TRP A 664 -13.00 -5.93 -9.00
N LYS A 665 -12.00 -5.83 -8.12
CA LYS A 665 -12.14 -6.15 -6.69
C LYS A 665 -12.95 -5.08 -5.96
N ALA A 666 -12.73 -3.81 -6.28
CA ALA A 666 -13.58 -2.70 -5.83
C ALA A 666 -15.01 -2.81 -6.40
N GLU A 667 -15.16 -3.13 -7.69
CA GLU A 667 -16.46 -3.35 -8.36
C GLU A 667 -17.28 -4.49 -7.71
N SER A 668 -16.64 -5.61 -7.37
CA SER A 668 -17.31 -6.81 -6.82
C SER A 668 -17.48 -6.80 -5.29
N GLY A 669 -16.75 -5.92 -4.58
CA GLY A 669 -16.74 -5.85 -3.12
C GLY A 669 -16.10 -7.07 -2.41
N GLN A 670 -15.48 -7.99 -3.15
CA GLN A 670 -14.95 -9.24 -2.59
C GLN A 670 -13.53 -9.09 -2.03
N GLN A 671 -13.27 -9.64 -0.84
CA GLN A 671 -11.94 -9.59 -0.23
C GLN A 671 -10.92 -10.48 -0.95
N TYR A 672 -11.37 -11.63 -1.44
CA TYR A 672 -10.60 -12.62 -2.21
C TYR A 672 -11.36 -12.90 -3.50
N ALA A 673 -10.64 -12.94 -4.62
CA ALA A 673 -11.22 -12.56 -5.90
C ALA A 673 -10.63 -13.42 -7.03
N ASN A 674 -11.40 -14.40 -7.53
CA ASN A 674 -11.06 -15.23 -8.68
C ASN A 674 -11.38 -14.50 -9.99
N CYS A 675 -10.33 -14.12 -10.75
CA CYS A 675 -10.46 -13.58 -12.11
C CYS A 675 -10.00 -14.59 -13.16
N SER A 676 -10.53 -14.45 -14.36
CA SER A 676 -10.02 -15.10 -15.57
C SER A 676 -8.94 -14.28 -16.26
N GLU A 677 -8.16 -14.94 -17.12
CA GLU A 677 -7.40 -14.23 -18.15
C GLU A 677 -8.35 -13.45 -19.09
N PRO A 678 -7.93 -12.28 -19.61
CA PRO A 678 -8.75 -11.46 -20.48
C PRO A 678 -8.83 -11.99 -21.92
N VAL A 679 -10.01 -11.85 -22.53
CA VAL A 679 -10.29 -12.12 -23.94
C VAL A 679 -10.65 -10.79 -24.63
N ILE A 680 -10.20 -10.55 -25.86
CA ILE A 680 -10.43 -9.28 -26.58
C ILE A 680 -11.02 -9.55 -27.97
N ALA A 681 -12.21 -9.00 -28.24
CA ALA A 681 -12.87 -9.10 -29.55
C ALA A 681 -13.72 -7.87 -29.85
N ASN A 682 -13.58 -7.33 -31.07
CA ASN A 682 -14.31 -6.17 -31.59
C ASN A 682 -14.32 -4.95 -30.64
N GLY A 683 -13.16 -4.55 -30.11
CA GLY A 683 -13.04 -3.39 -29.23
C GLY A 683 -13.56 -3.59 -27.80
N PHE A 684 -13.91 -4.83 -27.41
CA PHE A 684 -14.32 -5.17 -26.05
C PHE A 684 -13.37 -6.16 -25.41
N VAL A 685 -13.08 -5.95 -24.13
CA VAL A 685 -12.40 -6.92 -23.26
C VAL A 685 -13.44 -7.67 -22.43
N TYR A 686 -13.25 -8.97 -22.25
CA TYR A 686 -14.11 -9.83 -21.45
C TYR A 686 -13.26 -10.48 -20.35
N ILE A 687 -13.73 -10.38 -19.11
CA ILE A 687 -13.17 -11.10 -17.95
C ILE A 687 -14.30 -11.79 -17.19
N ALA A 688 -14.06 -12.99 -16.70
CA ALA A 688 -14.97 -13.70 -15.81
C ALA A 688 -14.45 -13.60 -14.37
N THR A 689 -15.34 -13.21 -13.45
CA THR A 689 -15.02 -12.77 -12.10
C THR A 689 -16.04 -13.34 -11.12
N GLU A 690 -15.62 -14.25 -10.23
CA GLU A 690 -16.54 -15.10 -9.46
C GLU A 690 -17.69 -15.65 -10.34
N ASN A 691 -18.94 -15.24 -10.09
CA ASN A 691 -20.16 -15.65 -10.81
C ASN A 691 -20.57 -14.68 -11.95
N GLU A 692 -19.75 -13.71 -12.37
CA GLU A 692 -20.10 -12.72 -13.40
C GLU A 692 -19.15 -12.81 -14.61
N LEU A 693 -19.68 -12.71 -15.84
CA LEU A 693 -18.90 -12.35 -17.03
C LEU A 693 -19.05 -10.85 -17.28
N ILE A 694 -17.97 -10.09 -17.13
CA ILE A 694 -17.93 -8.65 -17.35
C ILE A 694 -17.48 -8.35 -18.78
N LYS A 695 -18.18 -7.43 -19.46
CA LYS A 695 -17.79 -6.85 -20.75
C LYS A 695 -17.37 -5.40 -20.55
N ILE A 696 -16.16 -5.08 -21.01
CA ILE A 696 -15.48 -3.79 -20.80
C ILE A 696 -15.16 -3.17 -22.17
N ASP A 697 -15.44 -1.87 -22.34
CA ASP A 697 -15.03 -1.11 -23.53
C ASP A 697 -13.50 -0.91 -23.52
N SER A 698 -12.80 -1.39 -24.57
CA SER A 698 -11.32 -1.43 -24.58
C SER A 698 -10.66 -0.05 -24.76
N SER A 699 -11.45 0.97 -25.11
CA SER A 699 -10.97 2.35 -25.29
C SER A 699 -11.03 3.17 -24.00
N THR A 700 -12.00 2.90 -23.13
CA THR A 700 -12.31 3.66 -21.90
C THR A 700 -12.08 2.90 -20.60
N GLY A 701 -11.97 1.56 -20.64
CA GLY A 701 -11.80 0.73 -19.44
C GLY A 701 -13.07 0.56 -18.61
N LYS A 702 -14.24 0.93 -19.13
CA LYS A 702 -15.51 0.88 -18.41
C LYS A 702 -16.28 -0.40 -18.68
N LYS A 703 -16.86 -1.00 -17.63
CA LYS A 703 -17.93 -2.01 -17.72
C LYS A 703 -19.10 -1.43 -18.51
N VAL A 704 -19.52 -2.12 -19.57
CA VAL A 704 -20.65 -1.72 -20.44
C VAL A 704 -21.82 -2.69 -20.37
N ALA A 705 -21.57 -3.94 -19.97
CA ALA A 705 -22.58 -4.96 -19.71
C ALA A 705 -21.95 -6.09 -18.88
N SER A 706 -22.78 -6.95 -18.32
CA SER A 706 -22.38 -8.23 -17.75
C SER A 706 -23.49 -9.27 -17.83
N ALA A 707 -23.16 -10.54 -17.57
CA ALA A 707 -24.12 -11.63 -17.46
C ALA A 707 -23.70 -12.65 -16.37
N PRO A 708 -24.65 -13.31 -15.71
CA PRO A 708 -24.37 -14.30 -14.68
C PRO A 708 -23.77 -15.60 -15.23
N LEU A 709 -22.97 -16.27 -14.39
CA LEU A 709 -22.35 -17.58 -14.59
C LEU A 709 -22.95 -18.59 -13.61
N ALA A 710 -23.21 -19.81 -14.07
CA ALA A 710 -23.90 -20.85 -13.30
C ALA A 710 -23.18 -21.31 -12.02
N SER A 711 -21.91 -20.95 -11.88
CA SER A 711 -21.00 -21.25 -10.77
C SER A 711 -19.75 -20.39 -10.93
N LYS A 712 -18.98 -20.18 -9.85
CA LYS A 712 -17.81 -19.31 -9.90
C LYS A 712 -16.70 -19.88 -10.80
N VAL A 713 -15.95 -19.01 -11.46
CA VAL A 713 -14.69 -19.38 -12.13
C VAL A 713 -13.61 -19.84 -11.16
N SER A 714 -12.69 -20.69 -11.63
CA SER A 714 -11.49 -21.06 -10.89
C SER A 714 -10.48 -19.91 -10.83
N TYR A 715 -9.60 -19.93 -9.83
CA TYR A 715 -8.41 -19.07 -9.81
C TYR A 715 -7.59 -19.29 -11.11
N THR A 716 -7.29 -18.20 -11.83
CA THR A 716 -6.70 -18.21 -13.19
C THR A 716 -7.50 -19.02 -14.22
N SER A 717 -8.82 -18.79 -14.30
CA SER A 717 -9.66 -19.37 -15.36
C SER A 717 -9.24 -18.87 -16.75
N ARG A 718 -9.36 -19.73 -17.78
CA ARG A 718 -8.89 -19.47 -19.15
C ARG A 718 -10.00 -19.59 -20.19
N PRO A 719 -10.95 -18.63 -20.24
CA PRO A 719 -11.98 -18.57 -21.27
C PRO A 719 -11.38 -18.24 -22.63
N ILE A 720 -12.13 -18.51 -23.70
CA ILE A 720 -11.77 -18.15 -25.07
C ILE A 720 -12.95 -17.51 -25.81
N TYR A 721 -12.65 -16.69 -26.83
CA TYR A 721 -13.60 -16.33 -27.87
C TYR A 721 -13.49 -17.32 -29.03
N THR A 722 -14.61 -17.89 -29.48
CA THR A 722 -14.70 -18.68 -30.72
C THR A 722 -16.12 -18.64 -31.28
N ASN A 723 -16.27 -18.51 -32.60
CA ASN A 723 -17.55 -18.48 -33.34
C ASN A 723 -18.61 -17.51 -32.75
N GLY A 724 -18.19 -16.33 -32.28
CA GLY A 724 -19.08 -15.34 -31.65
C GLY A 724 -19.47 -15.62 -30.19
N LEU A 725 -18.91 -16.66 -29.57
CA LEU A 725 -19.17 -17.06 -28.19
C LEU A 725 -17.93 -16.81 -27.33
N ILE A 726 -18.14 -16.25 -26.13
CA ILE A 726 -17.22 -16.41 -25.01
C ILE A 726 -17.54 -17.76 -24.35
N ILE A 727 -16.54 -18.64 -24.28
CA ILE A 727 -16.63 -19.97 -23.67
C ILE A 727 -15.97 -19.90 -22.30
N VAL A 728 -16.76 -20.04 -21.23
CA VAL A 728 -16.30 -19.88 -19.84
C VAL A 728 -16.31 -21.25 -19.12
N PRO A 729 -15.15 -21.75 -18.65
CA PRO A 729 -15.08 -22.92 -17.79
C PRO A 729 -15.34 -22.53 -16.31
N LEU A 730 -16.16 -23.30 -15.62
CA LEU A 730 -16.64 -22.99 -14.26
C LEU A 730 -16.17 -24.05 -13.25
N ASN A 731 -16.02 -23.67 -11.98
CA ASN A 731 -15.95 -24.66 -10.88
C ASN A 731 -17.26 -25.46 -10.85
N GLY A 732 -17.20 -26.71 -10.36
CA GLY A 732 -18.26 -27.69 -10.60
C GLY A 732 -18.16 -28.35 -11.97
N GLY A 733 -17.12 -28.07 -12.77
CA GLY A 733 -16.84 -28.74 -14.05
C GLY A 733 -17.85 -28.44 -15.18
N ALA A 734 -18.71 -27.43 -15.02
CA ALA A 734 -19.62 -26.96 -16.06
C ALA A 734 -18.91 -25.99 -17.03
N VAL A 735 -19.44 -25.87 -18.25
CA VAL A 735 -18.95 -24.94 -19.27
C VAL A 735 -20.13 -24.17 -19.83
N GLN A 736 -20.04 -22.84 -19.83
CA GLN A 736 -21.09 -21.93 -20.27
C GLN A 736 -20.63 -21.17 -21.52
N ALA A 737 -21.48 -21.08 -22.54
CA ALA A 737 -21.21 -20.32 -23.76
C ALA A 737 -22.15 -19.13 -23.87
N ILE A 738 -21.58 -17.94 -24.06
CA ILE A 738 -22.26 -16.66 -23.96
C ILE A 738 -22.00 -15.85 -25.24
N THR A 739 -23.03 -15.29 -25.89
CA THR A 739 -22.83 -14.51 -27.13
C THR A 739 -22.07 -13.22 -26.83
N ALA A 740 -20.96 -12.97 -27.53
CA ALA A 740 -20.08 -11.84 -27.24
C ALA A 740 -20.76 -10.48 -27.48
N ASP A 741 -21.79 -10.40 -28.32
CA ASP A 741 -22.54 -9.18 -28.60
C ASP A 741 -23.45 -8.76 -27.45
N LYS A 742 -24.37 -9.65 -27.07
CA LYS A 742 -25.53 -9.42 -26.19
C LYS A 742 -25.40 -10.03 -24.79
N LEU A 743 -24.36 -10.84 -24.57
CA LEU A 743 -24.14 -11.64 -23.36
C LEU A 743 -25.26 -12.67 -23.05
N ILE A 744 -25.93 -13.19 -24.08
CA ILE A 744 -26.96 -14.22 -23.91
C ILE A 744 -26.29 -15.59 -23.74
N CYS A 745 -26.65 -16.32 -22.68
CA CYS A 745 -26.21 -17.71 -22.50
C CYS A 745 -26.85 -18.61 -23.58
N LYS A 746 -26.05 -19.10 -24.54
CA LYS A 746 -26.51 -19.95 -25.63
C LYS A 746 -26.64 -21.41 -25.21
N TRP A 747 -25.72 -21.90 -24.38
CA TRP A 747 -25.77 -23.23 -23.78
C TRP A 747 -24.94 -23.30 -22.50
N LEU A 748 -25.29 -24.26 -21.65
CA LEU A 748 -24.60 -24.62 -20.41
C LEU A 748 -24.52 -26.15 -20.34
N THR A 749 -23.32 -26.71 -20.19
CA THR A 749 -23.14 -28.17 -20.04
C THR A 749 -23.44 -28.63 -18.60
N PRO A 750 -23.83 -29.89 -18.38
CA PRO A 750 -23.83 -30.48 -17.03
C PRO A 750 -22.49 -30.34 -16.31
N GLY A 751 -22.56 -30.10 -14.99
CA GLY A 751 -21.41 -30.12 -14.08
C GLY A 751 -20.91 -31.54 -13.76
N LEU A 752 -20.05 -31.66 -12.76
CA LEU A 752 -19.39 -32.89 -12.31
C LEU A 752 -19.49 -33.06 -10.78
N THR A 753 -18.58 -32.47 -9.99
CA THR A 753 -18.62 -32.51 -8.52
C THR A 753 -18.32 -31.13 -7.93
N ASP A 754 -18.73 -30.88 -6.69
CA ASP A 754 -18.45 -29.62 -5.99
C ASP A 754 -16.94 -29.40 -5.71
N LEU A 755 -16.11 -30.44 -5.85
CA LEU A 755 -14.65 -30.36 -5.76
C LEU A 755 -13.98 -30.04 -7.11
N THR A 756 -14.72 -30.06 -8.21
CA THR A 756 -14.16 -29.92 -9.55
C THR A 756 -13.72 -28.47 -9.82
N GLN A 757 -12.42 -28.27 -10.00
CA GLN A 757 -11.82 -27.04 -10.50
C GLN A 757 -11.50 -27.15 -11.99
N SER A 758 -11.55 -26.03 -12.70
CA SER A 758 -11.47 -25.93 -14.16
C SER A 758 -10.41 -24.93 -14.61
N SER A 759 -9.27 -24.84 -13.89
CA SER A 759 -8.09 -24.04 -14.26
C SER A 759 -7.28 -24.63 -15.45
N CYS A 760 -7.92 -25.38 -16.34
CA CYS A 760 -7.33 -25.91 -17.57
C CYS A 760 -7.56 -24.92 -18.72
N THR A 761 -6.58 -24.74 -19.58
CA THR A 761 -6.70 -23.90 -20.78
C THR A 761 -7.75 -24.48 -21.73
N VAL A 762 -8.79 -23.71 -22.04
CA VAL A 762 -9.79 -24.07 -23.05
C VAL A 762 -9.17 -23.89 -24.44
N VAL A 763 -9.16 -24.96 -25.24
CA VAL A 763 -8.63 -24.95 -26.63
C VAL A 763 -9.72 -25.29 -27.63
N SER A 764 -9.58 -24.85 -28.88
CA SER A 764 -10.59 -25.07 -29.95
C SER A 764 -9.99 -25.56 -31.26
N ASP A 765 -10.79 -26.31 -32.04
CA ASP A 765 -10.53 -26.60 -33.45
C ASP A 765 -11.59 -25.99 -34.39
N GLY A 766 -12.30 -24.95 -33.94
CA GLY A 766 -13.30 -24.22 -34.72
C GLY A 766 -14.67 -24.90 -34.82
N GLU A 767 -14.76 -26.22 -34.67
CA GLU A 767 -16.05 -26.93 -34.52
C GLU A 767 -16.30 -27.36 -33.05
N TYR A 768 -15.24 -27.75 -32.33
CA TYR A 768 -15.29 -28.19 -30.95
C TYR A 768 -14.38 -27.35 -30.04
N VAL A 769 -14.70 -27.35 -28.75
CA VAL A 769 -13.80 -26.94 -27.66
C VAL A 769 -13.46 -28.13 -26.78
N TYR A 770 -12.27 -28.12 -26.21
CA TYR A 770 -11.75 -29.12 -25.30
C TYR A 770 -11.49 -28.45 -23.96
N VAL A 771 -12.05 -28.99 -22.89
CA VAL A 771 -12.00 -28.42 -21.53
C VAL A 771 -11.59 -29.50 -20.55
N GLY A 772 -10.46 -29.30 -19.88
CA GLY A 772 -10.02 -30.14 -18.77
C GLY A 772 -10.55 -29.64 -17.42
N SER A 773 -10.62 -30.55 -16.46
CA SER A 773 -10.92 -30.25 -15.06
C SER A 773 -10.31 -31.30 -14.14
N VAL A 774 -10.33 -31.04 -12.83
CA VAL A 774 -9.80 -31.93 -11.78
C VAL A 774 -10.60 -31.76 -10.50
N ASP A 775 -10.87 -32.85 -9.76
CA ASP A 775 -11.31 -32.75 -8.37
C ASP A 775 -10.07 -32.55 -7.48
N ILE A 776 -10.07 -31.47 -6.69
CA ILE A 776 -8.98 -31.17 -5.75
C ILE A 776 -9.49 -31.33 -4.32
N SER A 777 -8.78 -32.10 -3.51
CA SER A 777 -9.00 -32.23 -2.07
C SER A 777 -7.70 -32.02 -1.30
N TYR A 778 -7.80 -31.60 -0.04
CA TYR A 778 -6.66 -31.32 0.82
C TYR A 778 -6.68 -32.23 2.05
N ASP A 779 -5.51 -32.72 2.47
CA ASP A 779 -5.37 -33.42 3.75
C ASP A 779 -5.28 -32.45 4.95
N GLU A 780 -5.13 -32.99 6.16
CA GLU A 780 -4.97 -32.22 7.40
C GLU A 780 -3.70 -31.34 7.45
N ASN A 781 -2.78 -31.51 6.49
CA ASN A 781 -1.53 -30.77 6.33
C ASN A 781 -1.55 -29.84 5.11
N TYR A 782 -2.71 -29.65 4.46
CA TYR A 782 -2.90 -28.91 3.19
C TYR A 782 -2.17 -29.51 1.97
N ASN A 783 -1.81 -30.79 1.97
CA ASN A 783 -1.34 -31.48 0.77
C ASN A 783 -2.50 -31.68 -0.22
N ALA A 784 -2.38 -31.09 -1.42
CA ALA A 784 -3.36 -31.25 -2.48
C ALA A 784 -3.29 -32.65 -3.12
N THR A 785 -4.43 -33.34 -3.15
CA THR A 785 -4.67 -34.56 -3.92
C THR A 785 -5.49 -34.20 -5.17
N TYR A 786 -5.08 -34.71 -6.33
CA TYR A 786 -5.69 -34.44 -7.62
C TYR A 786 -6.29 -35.75 -8.17
N GLY A 787 -7.61 -35.77 -8.41
CA GLY A 787 -8.30 -36.95 -8.93
C GLY A 787 -9.44 -36.61 -9.88
N ASN A 788 -10.14 -37.64 -10.36
CA ASN A 788 -11.30 -37.53 -11.26
C ASN A 788 -11.09 -36.57 -12.45
N GLY A 789 -9.87 -36.49 -12.99
CA GLY A 789 -9.52 -35.58 -14.08
C GLY A 789 -10.38 -35.83 -15.30
N SER A 790 -11.11 -34.82 -15.74
CA SER A 790 -12.09 -34.92 -16.82
C SER A 790 -11.70 -34.02 -17.99
N LEU A 791 -11.49 -34.58 -19.17
CA LEU A 791 -11.39 -33.84 -20.43
C LEU A 791 -12.68 -34.02 -21.24
N LYS A 792 -13.46 -32.95 -21.39
CA LYS A 792 -14.68 -32.90 -22.23
C LYS A 792 -14.34 -32.37 -23.62
N ARG A 793 -14.93 -32.96 -24.67
CA ARG A 793 -15.00 -32.38 -26.03
C ARG A 793 -16.44 -31.91 -26.29
N ILE A 794 -16.65 -30.62 -26.52
CA ILE A 794 -17.98 -29.98 -26.58
C ILE A 794 -18.17 -29.32 -27.95
N LYS A 795 -19.30 -29.56 -28.61
CA LYS A 795 -19.62 -28.98 -29.92
C LYS A 795 -20.05 -27.52 -29.77
N ILE A 796 -19.33 -26.58 -30.38
CA ILE A 796 -19.49 -25.13 -30.15
C ILE A 796 -20.90 -24.64 -30.50
N ALA A 797 -21.50 -25.18 -31.56
CA ALA A 797 -22.82 -24.77 -32.02
C ALA A 797 -23.98 -25.13 -31.07
N THR A 798 -23.82 -26.16 -30.22
CA THR A 798 -24.94 -26.79 -29.49
C THR A 798 -24.69 -27.04 -28.00
N GLY A 799 -23.45 -27.02 -27.51
CA GLY A 799 -23.10 -27.43 -26.14
C GLY A 799 -23.11 -28.94 -25.93
N GLU A 800 -23.22 -29.73 -27.00
CA GLU A 800 -23.25 -31.19 -26.95
C GLU A 800 -21.87 -31.75 -26.58
N VAL A 801 -21.79 -32.50 -25.48
CA VAL A 801 -20.58 -33.23 -25.07
C VAL A 801 -20.41 -34.45 -25.98
N SER A 802 -19.52 -34.34 -26.96
CA SER A 802 -19.21 -35.39 -27.95
C SER A 802 -18.57 -36.63 -27.31
N TRP A 803 -17.74 -36.42 -26.30
CA TRP A 803 -17.19 -37.44 -25.41
C TRP A 803 -16.58 -36.77 -24.17
N GLN A 804 -16.33 -37.59 -23.14
CA GLN A 804 -15.62 -37.17 -21.93
C GLN A 804 -14.65 -38.27 -21.50
N ASN A 805 -13.37 -37.93 -21.38
CA ASN A 805 -12.32 -38.83 -20.88
C ASN A 805 -12.11 -38.55 -19.39
N ILE A 806 -12.39 -39.54 -18.52
CA ILE A 806 -12.25 -39.41 -17.06
C ILE A 806 -11.12 -40.31 -16.57
N ASP A 807 -10.22 -39.75 -15.76
CA ASP A 807 -9.16 -40.46 -15.04
C ASP A 807 -9.39 -40.35 -13.53
N PRO A 808 -9.64 -41.45 -12.80
CA PRO A 808 -9.88 -41.38 -11.36
C PRO A 808 -8.62 -41.06 -10.54
N SER A 809 -7.43 -41.19 -11.14
CA SER A 809 -6.14 -41.15 -10.45
C SER A 809 -5.26 -39.92 -10.75
N GLU A 810 -5.61 -39.13 -11.77
CA GLU A 810 -4.82 -37.98 -12.22
C GLU A 810 -5.74 -36.85 -12.69
N GLY A 811 -5.31 -35.59 -12.57
CA GLY A 811 -6.09 -34.40 -12.94
C GLY A 811 -5.64 -33.74 -14.24
N TYR A 812 -6.52 -32.96 -14.88
CA TYR A 812 -6.13 -31.95 -15.88
C TYR A 812 -6.11 -30.57 -15.19
N TYR A 813 -4.96 -30.21 -14.62
CA TYR A 813 -4.80 -29.06 -13.71
C TYR A 813 -3.73 -28.12 -14.22
N TRP A 814 -4.11 -26.88 -14.57
CA TRP A 814 -3.17 -25.85 -15.04
C TRP A 814 -2.34 -26.30 -16.25
N THR A 815 -3.03 -26.98 -17.16
CA THR A 815 -2.51 -27.49 -18.43
C THR A 815 -3.47 -27.16 -19.56
N GLY A 816 -3.02 -27.38 -20.80
CA GLY A 816 -3.79 -27.24 -22.02
C GLY A 816 -3.37 -28.29 -23.04
N ALA A 817 -4.25 -28.55 -24.00
CA ALA A 817 -4.09 -29.64 -24.94
C ALA A 817 -3.65 -29.16 -26.33
N ALA A 818 -2.52 -29.68 -26.83
CA ALA A 818 -2.12 -29.48 -28.21
C ALA A 818 -3.05 -30.26 -29.15
N LEU A 819 -3.53 -29.61 -30.21
CA LEU A 819 -4.47 -30.19 -31.16
C LEU A 819 -3.82 -30.50 -32.50
N THR A 820 -4.25 -31.60 -33.12
CA THR A 820 -3.98 -31.94 -34.52
C THR A 820 -5.30 -32.26 -35.24
N ASP A 821 -5.25 -32.54 -36.54
CA ASP A 821 -6.42 -32.98 -37.34
C ASP A 821 -7.18 -34.16 -36.71
N LYS A 822 -6.46 -35.07 -36.04
CA LYS A 822 -7.00 -36.35 -35.54
C LYS A 822 -6.87 -36.55 -34.04
N TYR A 823 -5.82 -36.02 -33.42
CA TYR A 823 -5.46 -36.31 -32.04
C TYR A 823 -5.45 -35.05 -31.16
N THR A 824 -5.81 -35.23 -29.90
CA THR A 824 -5.65 -34.26 -28.81
C THR A 824 -4.55 -34.77 -27.87
N ILE A 825 -3.52 -33.97 -27.63
CA ILE A 825 -2.34 -34.34 -26.83
C ILE A 825 -2.35 -33.47 -25.58
N VAL A 826 -2.45 -34.08 -24.39
CA VAL A 826 -2.69 -33.35 -23.13
C VAL A 826 -1.87 -33.94 -21.97
N PRO A 827 -1.26 -33.10 -21.10
CA PRO A 827 -0.57 -33.55 -19.90
C PRO A 827 -1.49 -33.53 -18.66
N THR A 828 -1.21 -34.42 -17.70
CA THR A 828 -1.89 -34.50 -16.40
C THR A 828 -1.03 -33.97 -15.25
N SER A 829 -1.67 -33.66 -14.12
CA SER A 829 -1.03 -33.25 -12.86
C SER A 829 -0.04 -34.28 -12.28
N ALA A 830 -0.04 -35.52 -12.77
CA ALA A 830 0.91 -36.58 -12.40
C ALA A 830 2.02 -36.80 -13.45
N GLY A 831 2.18 -35.90 -14.41
CA GLY A 831 3.21 -36.00 -15.44
C GLY A 831 2.95 -37.05 -16.50
N THR A 832 1.67 -37.40 -16.76
CA THR A 832 1.30 -38.27 -17.89
C THR A 832 0.92 -37.43 -19.10
N LEU A 833 1.64 -37.59 -20.20
CA LEU A 833 1.20 -37.09 -21.50
C LEU A 833 0.30 -38.15 -22.15
N LYS A 834 -0.93 -37.76 -22.52
CA LYS A 834 -1.94 -38.62 -23.16
C LYS A 834 -2.17 -38.17 -24.60
N CYS A 835 -2.25 -39.12 -25.52
CA CYS A 835 -2.74 -38.91 -26.89
C CYS A 835 -4.13 -39.54 -27.02
N ILE A 836 -5.14 -38.74 -27.36
CA ILE A 836 -6.56 -39.11 -27.41
C ILE A 836 -7.07 -38.92 -28.85
N ASP A 837 -7.84 -39.87 -29.38
CA ASP A 837 -8.49 -39.71 -30.69
C ASP A 837 -9.66 -38.73 -30.59
N LYS A 838 -9.63 -37.64 -31.38
CA LYS A 838 -10.68 -36.61 -31.39
C LYS A 838 -12.06 -37.16 -31.73
N THR A 839 -12.14 -38.27 -32.47
CA THR A 839 -13.40 -38.85 -32.95
C THR A 839 -14.09 -39.67 -31.86
N THR A 840 -13.33 -40.49 -31.12
CA THR A 840 -13.90 -41.48 -30.19
C THR A 840 -13.70 -41.14 -28.71
N GLY A 841 -12.71 -40.32 -28.37
CA GLY A 841 -12.31 -40.06 -26.98
C GLY A 841 -11.42 -41.16 -26.36
N ASP A 842 -11.04 -42.17 -27.14
CA ASP A 842 -10.14 -43.25 -26.69
C ASP A 842 -8.71 -42.74 -26.50
N VAL A 843 -8.05 -43.22 -25.45
CA VAL A 843 -6.61 -43.00 -25.24
C VAL A 843 -5.81 -43.94 -26.13
N VAL A 844 -5.09 -43.38 -27.10
CA VAL A 844 -4.35 -44.12 -28.14
C VAL A 844 -2.92 -44.44 -27.71
N SER A 845 -2.30 -43.54 -26.93
CA SER A 845 -1.05 -43.84 -26.21
C SER A 845 -0.88 -42.92 -25.00
N THR A 846 -0.01 -43.33 -24.08
CA THR A 846 0.42 -42.54 -22.91
C THR A 846 1.93 -42.59 -22.75
N MET A 847 2.48 -41.57 -22.09
CA MET A 847 3.88 -41.44 -21.74
C MET A 847 4.00 -40.83 -20.33
N LYS A 848 4.96 -41.29 -19.53
CA LYS A 848 5.31 -40.66 -18.25
C LYS A 848 6.55 -39.79 -18.43
N LEU A 849 6.46 -38.52 -18.03
CA LEU A 849 7.53 -37.52 -18.15
C LEU A 849 8.53 -37.58 -16.98
N GLY A 850 8.15 -38.22 -15.87
CA GLY A 850 8.98 -38.41 -14.67
C GLY A 850 8.83 -37.34 -13.60
N ALA A 851 8.24 -36.18 -13.93
CA ALA A 851 7.90 -35.10 -13.00
C ALA A 851 6.52 -34.50 -13.34
N VAL A 852 5.95 -33.74 -12.39
CA VAL A 852 4.66 -33.04 -12.54
C VAL A 852 4.71 -32.07 -13.72
N ALA A 853 3.64 -31.99 -14.50
CA ALA A 853 3.53 -31.14 -15.68
C ALA A 853 2.29 -30.23 -15.55
N ASN A 854 2.47 -29.05 -14.94
CA ASN A 854 1.44 -28.01 -14.81
C ASN A 854 1.77 -26.85 -15.76
N ALA A 855 1.86 -27.18 -17.05
CA ALA A 855 2.09 -26.26 -18.15
C ALA A 855 1.47 -26.85 -19.43
N ASP A 856 0.99 -26.00 -20.33
CA ASP A 856 0.35 -26.43 -21.57
C ASP A 856 1.30 -27.20 -22.50
N CYS A 857 0.78 -28.22 -23.18
CA CYS A 857 1.50 -28.89 -24.26
C CYS A 857 1.38 -28.05 -25.53
N ILE A 858 2.50 -27.77 -26.18
CA ILE A 858 2.56 -26.87 -27.35
C ILE A 858 2.99 -27.65 -28.59
N ALA A 859 2.25 -27.50 -29.68
CA ALA A 859 2.62 -28.10 -30.96
C ALA A 859 3.70 -27.26 -31.67
N ASP A 860 4.66 -27.92 -32.31
CA ASP A 860 5.64 -27.25 -33.18
C ASP A 860 4.92 -26.68 -34.42
N PRO A 861 4.87 -25.35 -34.59
CA PRO A 861 4.12 -24.71 -35.66
C PRO A 861 4.71 -24.95 -37.06
N SER A 862 5.91 -25.53 -37.16
CA SER A 862 6.54 -25.85 -38.44
C SER A 862 6.13 -27.20 -39.03
N ASN A 863 5.62 -28.14 -38.22
CA ASN A 863 5.36 -29.52 -38.67
C ASN A 863 4.20 -30.28 -38.02
N GLY A 864 3.61 -29.81 -36.91
CA GLY A 864 2.41 -30.43 -36.31
C GLY A 864 2.58 -31.88 -35.81
N SER A 865 3.82 -32.37 -35.71
CA SER A 865 4.16 -33.74 -35.29
C SER A 865 5.14 -33.77 -34.12
N THR A 866 5.90 -32.69 -33.92
CA THR A 866 6.71 -32.43 -32.74
C THR A 866 5.91 -31.62 -31.73
N PHE A 867 6.08 -31.91 -30.45
CA PHE A 867 5.41 -31.27 -29.33
C PHE A 867 6.41 -30.94 -28.23
N TYR A 868 6.15 -29.85 -27.52
CA TYR A 868 6.94 -29.39 -26.40
C TYR A 868 6.12 -29.47 -25.13
N GLN A 869 6.73 -29.98 -24.07
CA GLN A 869 6.14 -30.05 -22.73
C GLN A 869 7.17 -29.62 -21.70
N MET A 870 6.76 -28.76 -20.76
CA MET A 870 7.55 -28.42 -19.59
C MET A 870 7.10 -29.24 -18.37
N THR A 871 8.04 -29.56 -17.49
CA THR A 871 7.81 -30.16 -16.17
C THR A 871 8.32 -29.26 -15.04
N HIS A 872 7.76 -29.44 -13.85
CA HIS A 872 8.09 -28.68 -12.63
C HIS A 872 9.59 -28.67 -12.28
N ASP A 873 10.34 -29.71 -12.64
CA ASP A 873 11.79 -29.80 -12.44
C ASP A 873 12.60 -29.09 -13.55
N GLY A 874 11.99 -28.16 -14.29
CA GLY A 874 12.65 -27.23 -15.19
C GLY A 874 13.08 -27.81 -16.54
N LYS A 875 12.54 -28.98 -16.90
CA LYS A 875 12.93 -29.67 -18.14
C LYS A 875 11.94 -29.42 -19.26
N LEU A 876 12.51 -29.22 -20.44
CA LEU A 876 11.83 -29.27 -21.72
C LEU A 876 11.89 -30.69 -22.27
N HIS A 877 10.74 -31.32 -22.42
CA HIS A 877 10.57 -32.57 -23.16
C HIS A 877 10.18 -32.27 -24.60
N VAL A 878 10.90 -32.85 -25.56
CA VAL A 878 10.60 -32.80 -27.00
C VAL A 878 10.01 -34.16 -27.40
N ILE A 879 8.73 -34.17 -27.71
CA ILE A 879 7.94 -35.37 -28.01
C ILE A 879 7.63 -35.43 -29.51
N LEU A 880 7.76 -36.60 -30.11
CA LEU A 880 7.32 -36.90 -31.48
C LEU A 880 6.06 -37.77 -31.45
N LEU A 881 5.03 -37.34 -32.16
CA LEU A 881 3.80 -38.07 -32.43
C LEU A 881 3.93 -38.83 -33.77
N SER A 882 3.83 -40.15 -33.72
CA SER A 882 3.73 -40.96 -34.93
C SER A 882 2.34 -40.86 -35.56
N ALA A 883 2.23 -41.12 -36.88
CA ALA A 883 0.96 -41.14 -37.61
C ALA A 883 -0.07 -42.19 -37.14
N LYS A 884 0.27 -43.02 -36.14
CA LYS A 884 -0.65 -43.96 -35.47
C LYS A 884 -1.14 -43.45 -34.10
N GLY A 885 -0.74 -42.27 -33.66
CA GLY A 885 -1.07 -41.72 -32.35
C GLY A 885 -0.17 -42.22 -31.21
N VAL A 886 0.96 -42.88 -31.51
CA VAL A 886 1.95 -43.28 -30.50
C VAL A 886 2.92 -42.12 -30.26
N LEU A 887 3.00 -41.65 -29.01
CA LEU A 887 3.94 -40.65 -28.50
C LEU A 887 5.33 -41.29 -28.27
N SER A 888 6.40 -40.53 -28.53
CA SER A 888 7.79 -40.96 -28.26
C SER A 888 8.68 -39.78 -27.89
N GLU A 889 9.46 -39.88 -26.81
CA GLU A 889 10.39 -38.82 -26.42
C GLU A 889 11.60 -38.84 -27.36
N GLN A 890 11.95 -37.67 -27.91
CA GLN A 890 13.13 -37.50 -28.77
C GLN A 890 14.31 -36.92 -28.01
N LYS A 891 14.03 -35.99 -27.09
CA LYS A 891 15.04 -35.28 -26.31
C LYS A 891 14.43 -34.71 -25.04
N THR A 892 15.18 -34.74 -23.95
CA THR A 892 14.93 -33.97 -22.73
C THR A 892 16.05 -32.95 -22.57
N VAL A 893 15.73 -31.71 -22.17
CA VAL A 893 16.69 -30.62 -21.96
C VAL A 893 16.44 -30.00 -20.60
N ASP A 894 17.45 -30.03 -19.73
CA ASP A 894 17.45 -29.26 -18.49
C ASP A 894 17.73 -27.78 -18.83
N LEU A 895 16.81 -26.89 -18.48
CA LEU A 895 16.92 -25.46 -18.74
C LEU A 895 17.51 -24.66 -17.56
N GLY A 896 17.89 -25.33 -16.46
CA GLY A 896 18.36 -24.68 -15.23
C GLY A 896 17.24 -23.97 -14.45
N LEU A 897 15.98 -24.34 -14.72
CA LEU A 897 14.78 -23.81 -14.05
C LEU A 897 14.30 -24.73 -12.92
N THR A 898 13.43 -24.23 -12.06
CA THR A 898 12.66 -25.01 -11.07
C THR A 898 11.23 -24.47 -10.95
N ASN A 899 10.34 -25.27 -10.38
CA ASN A 899 8.91 -24.99 -10.17
C ASN A 899 8.20 -24.44 -11.43
N ASN A 900 8.56 -24.98 -12.61
CA ASN A 900 8.12 -24.41 -13.88
C ASN A 900 6.62 -24.63 -14.13
N LEU A 901 5.91 -23.50 -14.35
CA LEU A 901 4.51 -23.44 -14.75
C LEU A 901 4.32 -22.86 -16.16
N SER A 902 5.29 -22.08 -16.63
CA SER A 902 5.27 -21.42 -17.92
C SER A 902 5.27 -22.43 -19.06
N ALA A 903 4.34 -22.29 -20.00
CA ALA A 903 4.38 -23.05 -21.24
C ALA A 903 5.29 -22.35 -22.28
N PRO A 904 5.89 -23.09 -23.23
CA PRO A 904 6.85 -22.53 -24.17
C PRO A 904 6.20 -21.75 -25.33
N ALA A 905 6.54 -20.47 -25.48
CA ALA A 905 6.26 -19.70 -26.69
C ALA A 905 7.30 -20.03 -27.78
N VAL A 906 6.86 -20.47 -28.98
CA VAL A 906 7.75 -20.88 -30.07
C VAL A 906 7.77 -19.83 -31.18
N SER A 907 8.89 -19.14 -31.35
CA SER A 907 9.07 -18.04 -32.33
C SER A 907 10.28 -18.27 -33.22
N GLY A 908 10.04 -18.77 -34.43
CA GLY A 908 11.09 -19.12 -35.38
C GLY A 908 11.92 -20.29 -34.86
N ASP A 909 13.24 -20.09 -34.72
CA ASP A 909 14.16 -21.12 -34.23
C ASP A 909 14.29 -21.15 -32.70
N ASN A 910 13.54 -20.32 -31.98
CA ASN A 910 13.67 -20.16 -30.53
C ASN A 910 12.39 -20.57 -29.80
N LEU A 911 12.55 -21.45 -28.81
CA LEU A 911 11.58 -21.73 -27.77
C LEU A 911 11.87 -20.81 -26.58
N ILE A 912 10.85 -20.15 -26.04
CA ILE A 912 10.96 -19.07 -25.05
C ILE A 912 10.02 -19.39 -23.89
N VAL A 913 10.56 -19.50 -22.67
CA VAL A 913 9.81 -19.98 -21.49
C VAL A 913 10.28 -19.28 -20.21
N GLY A 914 9.38 -19.05 -19.26
CA GLY A 914 9.68 -18.48 -17.95
C GLY A 914 9.85 -19.54 -16.86
N GLY A 915 10.49 -19.19 -15.75
CA GLY A 915 10.42 -20.01 -14.53
C GLY A 915 11.16 -19.42 -13.34
N GLN A 916 11.31 -20.25 -12.30
CA GLN A 916 12.12 -19.95 -11.12
C GLN A 916 13.56 -20.47 -11.33
N THR A 917 14.52 -19.90 -10.61
CA THR A 917 15.88 -20.42 -10.44
C THR A 917 16.21 -20.52 -8.95
N ALA A 918 17.36 -21.09 -8.61
CA ALA A 918 17.79 -21.26 -7.21
C ALA A 918 17.91 -19.94 -6.40
N THR A 919 17.96 -18.77 -7.05
CA THR A 919 18.18 -17.46 -6.40
C THR A 919 17.27 -16.33 -6.89
N GLY A 920 16.32 -16.60 -7.79
CA GLY A 920 15.51 -15.56 -8.44
C GLY A 920 14.59 -16.12 -9.52
N SER A 921 14.19 -15.28 -10.47
CA SER A 921 13.39 -15.70 -11.65
C SER A 921 14.22 -15.59 -12.93
N ALA A 922 13.86 -16.34 -13.97
CA ALA A 922 14.54 -16.21 -15.27
C ALA A 922 13.62 -16.51 -16.46
N LEU A 923 13.85 -15.78 -17.56
CA LEU A 923 13.36 -16.13 -18.89
C LEU A 923 14.46 -16.93 -19.60
N VAL A 924 14.11 -18.08 -20.17
CA VAL A 924 15.03 -18.95 -20.91
C VAL A 924 14.64 -19.00 -22.38
N LEU A 925 15.64 -18.84 -23.25
CA LEU A 925 15.54 -18.99 -24.69
C LEU A 925 16.38 -20.20 -25.12
N TYR A 926 15.73 -21.23 -25.63
CA TYR A 926 16.34 -22.45 -26.15
C TYR A 926 16.25 -22.48 -27.67
N ASN A 927 17.40 -22.49 -28.36
CA ASN A 927 17.44 -22.47 -29.81
C ASN A 927 17.37 -23.90 -30.40
N LEU A 928 16.23 -24.21 -31.01
CA LEU A 928 15.81 -25.52 -31.52
C LEU A 928 16.75 -26.11 -32.60
N LYS A 929 17.58 -25.29 -33.26
CA LYS A 929 18.52 -25.73 -34.30
C LYS A 929 19.97 -25.87 -33.85
N THR A 930 20.36 -25.19 -32.78
CA THR A 930 21.78 -25.14 -32.33
C THR A 930 21.99 -25.71 -30.94
N ASP A 931 20.92 -26.17 -30.28
CA ASP A 931 20.91 -26.69 -28.91
C ASP A 931 21.49 -25.72 -27.87
N LYS A 932 21.49 -24.42 -28.17
CA LYS A 932 21.98 -23.36 -27.29
C LYS A 932 20.87 -22.81 -26.41
N THR A 933 21.14 -22.77 -25.12
CA THR A 933 20.31 -22.08 -24.11
C THR A 933 20.90 -20.71 -23.80
N THR A 934 20.05 -19.70 -23.69
CA THR A 934 20.37 -18.35 -23.16
C THR A 934 19.40 -18.05 -22.02
N MET A 935 19.90 -17.54 -20.90
CA MET A 935 19.10 -17.28 -19.69
C MET A 935 19.18 -15.79 -19.34
N VAL A 936 18.02 -15.17 -19.20
CA VAL A 936 17.84 -13.76 -18.83
C VAL A 936 17.27 -13.72 -17.41
N ALA A 937 18.16 -13.57 -16.44
CA ALA A 937 17.84 -13.55 -15.01
C ALA A 937 17.94 -12.14 -14.37
N ALA A 938 18.00 -11.09 -15.20
CA ALA A 938 18.20 -9.71 -14.80
C ALA A 938 17.33 -8.74 -15.60
N ALA A 939 17.00 -7.61 -14.98
CA ALA A 939 16.44 -6.42 -15.61
C ALA A 939 17.06 -5.16 -14.98
N ASP A 940 17.42 -4.19 -15.81
CA ASP A 940 17.91 -2.86 -15.41
C ASP A 940 19.00 -2.88 -14.31
N GLY A 941 20.04 -3.68 -14.55
CA GLY A 941 21.18 -3.84 -13.64
C GLY A 941 20.90 -4.62 -12.34
N LYS A 942 19.70 -5.17 -12.17
CA LYS A 942 19.27 -5.94 -11.00
C LYS A 942 18.89 -7.37 -11.40
N ALA A 943 19.05 -8.33 -10.49
CA ALA A 943 18.45 -9.65 -10.67
C ALA A 943 16.91 -9.53 -10.72
N LEU A 944 16.26 -10.37 -11.53
CA LEU A 944 14.80 -10.48 -11.50
C LEU A 944 14.35 -11.00 -10.11
N PRO A 945 13.27 -10.43 -9.54
CA PRO A 945 12.86 -10.75 -8.17
C PRO A 945 12.56 -12.24 -7.99
N ALA A 946 12.79 -12.75 -6.78
CA ALA A 946 12.52 -14.14 -6.43
C ALA A 946 11.02 -14.33 -6.19
N GLY A 947 10.31 -14.83 -7.21
CA GLY A 947 8.86 -15.05 -7.17
C GLY A 947 8.46 -16.46 -6.74
N LEU A 948 7.21 -16.61 -6.33
CA LEU A 948 6.54 -17.90 -6.16
C LEU A 948 6.40 -18.55 -7.54
N ASN A 949 7.23 -19.56 -7.83
CA ASN A 949 7.38 -20.20 -9.14
C ASN A 949 7.98 -19.28 -10.24
N GLY A 950 8.53 -18.12 -9.85
CA GLY A 950 9.24 -17.19 -10.71
C GLY A 950 8.38 -16.53 -11.80
N ILE A 951 8.79 -16.63 -13.07
CA ILE A 951 7.92 -16.29 -14.22
C ILE A 951 6.97 -17.48 -14.44
N ALA A 952 5.81 -17.44 -13.79
CA ALA A 952 4.81 -18.51 -13.87
C ALA A 952 4.05 -18.52 -15.20
N ALA A 953 3.78 -17.35 -15.78
CA ALA A 953 3.01 -17.19 -17.00
C ALA A 953 3.77 -17.62 -18.27
N THR A 954 3.04 -17.97 -19.33
CA THR A 954 3.59 -18.04 -20.70
C THR A 954 3.95 -16.61 -21.18
N PRO A 955 5.18 -16.35 -21.68
CA PRO A 955 5.57 -15.03 -22.17
C PRO A 955 4.89 -14.68 -23.51
N LEU A 956 4.51 -13.41 -23.71
CA LEU A 956 4.05 -12.89 -25.00
C LEU A 956 5.23 -12.55 -25.89
N VAL A 957 5.20 -12.93 -27.17
CA VAL A 957 6.27 -12.67 -28.13
C VAL A 957 5.76 -11.83 -29.30
N SER A 958 6.25 -10.60 -29.45
CA SER A 958 5.99 -9.75 -30.61
C SER A 958 7.15 -9.82 -31.61
N VAL A 959 6.85 -10.13 -32.86
CA VAL A 959 7.81 -10.15 -33.98
C VAL A 959 7.50 -8.98 -34.92
N GLN A 960 8.07 -7.81 -34.63
CA GLN A 960 7.78 -6.56 -35.33
C GLN A 960 9.05 -5.84 -35.79
N GLY A 961 8.99 -5.13 -36.92
CA GLY A 961 10.09 -4.30 -37.42
C GLY A 961 11.39 -5.04 -37.77
N GLY A 962 11.39 -6.38 -37.80
CA GLY A 962 12.59 -7.20 -37.93
C GLY A 962 13.31 -7.51 -36.61
N LYS A 963 12.68 -7.24 -35.47
CA LYS A 963 13.11 -7.61 -34.12
C LYS A 963 12.09 -8.55 -33.47
N THR A 964 12.52 -9.27 -32.45
CA THR A 964 11.65 -10.06 -31.56
C THR A 964 11.72 -9.49 -30.16
N TYR A 965 10.55 -9.23 -29.57
CA TYR A 965 10.36 -8.72 -28.21
C TYR A 965 9.58 -9.74 -27.41
N VAL A 966 9.96 -9.96 -26.15
CA VAL A 966 9.28 -10.86 -25.21
C VAL A 966 8.78 -10.06 -24.03
N TYR A 967 7.52 -10.20 -23.66
CA TYR A 967 6.87 -9.52 -22.54
C TYR A 967 6.45 -10.52 -21.49
N PHE A 968 6.74 -10.23 -20.23
CA PHE A 968 6.44 -11.12 -19.10
C PHE A 968 6.26 -10.35 -17.80
N THR A 969 5.53 -10.98 -16.90
CA THR A 969 5.36 -10.64 -15.48
C THR A 969 6.25 -11.55 -14.63
N VAL A 970 6.51 -11.18 -13.38
CA VAL A 970 7.15 -12.08 -12.40
C VAL A 970 6.19 -12.23 -11.23
N ASN A 971 5.96 -13.47 -10.78
CA ASN A 971 5.03 -13.76 -9.70
C ASN A 971 5.66 -13.45 -8.33
N SER A 972 5.88 -12.16 -8.08
CA SER A 972 6.60 -11.65 -6.92
C SER A 972 6.08 -10.28 -6.51
N ALA A 973 6.00 -10.08 -5.20
CA ALA A 973 6.06 -8.76 -4.59
C ALA A 973 7.21 -8.71 -3.58
N ASP A 974 7.65 -7.50 -3.20
CA ASP A 974 8.89 -7.25 -2.47
C ASP A 974 8.82 -7.49 -0.95
N SER A 975 7.61 -7.47 -0.40
CA SER A 975 7.33 -7.63 1.03
C SER A 975 6.85 -9.05 1.39
N LYS A 976 6.84 -9.34 2.70
CA LYS A 976 6.05 -10.44 3.29
C LYS A 976 4.78 -9.93 3.98
N ASP A 977 4.56 -8.63 3.94
CA ASP A 977 3.32 -7.98 4.29
C ASP A 977 2.34 -8.07 3.12
N TYR A 978 1.25 -8.82 3.30
CA TYR A 978 0.21 -9.00 2.28
C TYR A 978 -0.69 -7.77 2.07
N VAL A 979 -0.47 -6.71 2.84
CA VAL A 979 -1.19 -5.43 2.76
C VAL A 979 -0.28 -4.32 2.21
N ASN A 980 1.01 -4.31 2.60
CA ASN A 980 1.97 -3.25 2.25
C ASN A 980 3.12 -3.75 1.35
N TYR A 981 2.87 -3.75 0.05
CA TYR A 981 3.89 -3.96 -0.99
C TYR A 981 4.40 -2.61 -1.52
N SER A 982 5.70 -2.53 -1.82
CA SER A 982 6.34 -1.35 -2.43
C SER A 982 6.96 -1.61 -3.81
N ALA A 983 6.96 -2.85 -4.27
CA ALA A 983 7.22 -3.27 -5.66
C ALA A 983 6.63 -4.66 -5.92
N GLY A 984 6.16 -4.91 -7.14
CA GLY A 984 5.59 -6.21 -7.54
C GLY A 984 4.64 -6.05 -8.73
N GLY A 985 4.42 -7.13 -9.49
CA GLY A 985 3.40 -7.16 -10.54
C GLY A 985 3.56 -6.15 -11.69
N GLY A 986 4.77 -5.65 -11.92
CA GLY A 986 5.12 -4.84 -13.10
C GLY A 986 5.37 -5.70 -14.35
N VAL A 987 5.53 -5.04 -15.50
CA VAL A 987 5.77 -5.72 -16.79
C VAL A 987 7.21 -5.49 -17.26
N TYR A 988 7.87 -6.58 -17.61
CA TYR A 988 9.21 -6.61 -18.18
C TYR A 988 9.16 -6.88 -19.69
N ARG A 989 10.13 -6.33 -20.42
CA ARG A 989 10.41 -6.61 -21.82
C ARG A 989 11.85 -7.08 -22.00
N TYR A 990 12.06 -8.17 -22.71
CA TYR A 990 13.35 -8.57 -23.27
C TYR A 990 13.35 -8.36 -24.79
N THR A 991 14.44 -7.89 -25.39
CA THR A 991 14.62 -7.93 -26.85
C THR A 991 15.60 -9.05 -27.19
N LEU A 992 15.28 -9.86 -28.21
CA LEU A 992 16.12 -10.99 -28.60
C LEU A 992 17.53 -10.53 -29.01
N GLY A 993 18.53 -10.83 -28.16
CA GLY A 993 19.93 -10.45 -28.36
C GLY A 993 20.46 -9.40 -27.38
N ASP A 994 19.59 -8.75 -26.59
CA ASP A 994 20.00 -7.91 -25.46
C ASP A 994 20.64 -8.80 -24.36
N ALA A 995 21.41 -8.21 -23.43
CA ALA A 995 22.04 -8.93 -22.32
C ALA A 995 21.12 -9.10 -21.10
N GLU A 996 20.20 -8.16 -20.88
CA GLU A 996 19.21 -8.20 -19.80
C GLU A 996 17.82 -7.74 -20.29
N ALA A 997 16.79 -7.93 -19.46
CA ALA A 997 15.48 -7.33 -19.68
C ALA A 997 15.44 -5.85 -19.25
N THR A 998 14.31 -5.21 -19.50
CA THR A 998 13.97 -3.84 -19.07
C THR A 998 12.58 -3.87 -18.46
N GLN A 999 12.38 -3.33 -17.26
CA GLN A 999 11.05 -3.07 -16.72
C GLN A 999 10.42 -1.91 -17.50
N ILE A 1000 9.35 -2.18 -18.24
CA ILE A 1000 8.68 -1.19 -19.11
C ILE A 1000 7.42 -0.60 -18.47
N TYR A 1001 6.96 -1.16 -17.35
CA TYR A 1001 5.87 -0.63 -16.55
C TYR A 1001 6.05 -1.04 -15.08
N ASP A 1002 5.67 -0.13 -14.19
CA ASP A 1002 5.73 -0.31 -12.74
C ASP A 1002 4.31 -0.15 -12.17
N ALA A 1003 3.82 -1.15 -11.43
CA ALA A 1003 2.43 -1.23 -10.98
C ALA A 1003 2.17 -0.39 -9.72
N ALA A 1004 2.67 0.86 -9.71
CA ALA A 1004 2.61 1.74 -8.54
C ALA A 1004 1.16 1.96 -8.06
N GLY A 1005 0.94 1.74 -6.76
CA GLY A 1005 -0.39 1.74 -6.13
C GLY A 1005 -1.15 0.41 -6.23
N HIS A 1006 -0.70 -0.52 -7.07
CA HIS A 1006 -1.30 -1.84 -7.31
C HIS A 1006 -0.25 -2.97 -7.23
N TYR A 1007 0.83 -2.78 -6.46
CA TYR A 1007 1.92 -3.74 -6.32
C TYR A 1007 1.42 -5.05 -5.71
N GLN A 1008 1.66 -6.18 -6.40
CA GLN A 1008 1.19 -7.49 -5.95
C GLN A 1008 1.92 -8.63 -6.67
N TYR A 1009 1.77 -9.86 -6.16
CA TYR A 1009 1.95 -11.10 -6.91
C TYR A 1009 1.13 -11.10 -8.23
N CYS A 1010 1.60 -11.90 -9.20
CA CYS A 1010 1.16 -11.85 -10.60
C CYS A 1010 1.62 -13.09 -11.39
N ASP A 1011 0.74 -14.08 -11.57
CA ASP A 1011 0.95 -15.25 -12.42
C ASP A 1011 0.24 -15.17 -13.79
N SER A 1012 -0.51 -14.10 -14.05
CA SER A 1012 -1.23 -13.85 -15.30
C SER A 1012 -0.27 -13.53 -16.46
N PRO A 1013 -0.53 -14.05 -17.69
CA PRO A 1013 0.21 -13.68 -18.88
C PRO A 1013 -0.06 -12.24 -19.31
N VAL A 1014 0.97 -11.63 -19.90
CA VAL A 1014 0.78 -10.44 -20.72
C VAL A 1014 0.14 -10.88 -22.04
N ILE A 1015 -0.86 -10.15 -22.53
CA ILE A 1015 -1.47 -10.32 -23.85
C ILE A 1015 -1.41 -9.00 -24.63
N ALA A 1016 -1.79 -8.98 -25.90
CA ALA A 1016 -1.88 -7.73 -26.68
C ALA A 1016 -3.16 -7.64 -27.52
N ASP A 1017 -3.66 -6.41 -27.73
CA ASP A 1017 -4.66 -6.13 -28.77
C ASP A 1017 -4.00 -5.90 -30.15
N ALA A 1018 -4.81 -5.85 -31.22
CA ALA A 1018 -4.34 -5.67 -32.59
C ALA A 1018 -3.66 -4.31 -32.84
N SER A 1019 -3.83 -3.33 -31.94
CA SER A 1019 -3.09 -2.06 -31.96
C SER A 1019 -1.73 -2.14 -31.26
N GLY A 1020 -1.45 -3.24 -30.55
CA GLY A 1020 -0.25 -3.46 -29.76
C GLY A 1020 -0.33 -2.94 -28.32
N ASN A 1021 -1.51 -2.58 -27.80
CA ASN A 1021 -1.62 -2.31 -26.36
C ASN A 1021 -1.51 -3.61 -25.58
N LEU A 1022 -0.75 -3.62 -24.49
CA LEU A 1022 -0.59 -4.77 -23.61
C LEU A 1022 -1.70 -4.82 -22.56
N TYR A 1023 -2.13 -6.01 -22.18
CA TYR A 1023 -3.04 -6.22 -21.05
C TYR A 1023 -2.53 -7.34 -20.16
N TYR A 1024 -2.81 -7.25 -18.87
CA TYR A 1024 -2.57 -8.31 -17.88
C TYR A 1024 -3.38 -8.00 -16.61
N ILE A 1025 -3.44 -8.97 -15.70
CA ILE A 1025 -4.08 -8.86 -14.38
C ILE A 1025 -3.05 -9.22 -13.31
N ASN A 1026 -3.12 -8.61 -12.13
CA ASN A 1026 -2.37 -9.06 -10.95
C ASN A 1026 -3.32 -9.20 -9.74
N ASP A 1027 -2.85 -9.82 -8.65
CA ASP A 1027 -3.76 -10.25 -7.56
C ASP A 1027 -4.28 -9.08 -6.71
N SER A 1028 -3.95 -7.83 -7.07
CA SER A 1028 -4.57 -6.64 -6.47
C SER A 1028 -6.06 -6.59 -6.78
N GLY A 1029 -6.51 -7.27 -7.84
CA GLY A 1029 -7.85 -7.15 -8.40
C GLY A 1029 -7.93 -6.20 -9.60
N THR A 1030 -6.81 -5.90 -10.24
CA THR A 1030 -6.73 -4.87 -11.28
C THR A 1030 -6.41 -5.48 -12.66
N LEU A 1031 -7.26 -5.19 -13.66
CA LEU A 1031 -6.95 -5.38 -15.07
C LEU A 1031 -6.32 -4.09 -15.62
N PHE A 1032 -5.11 -4.19 -16.18
CA PHE A 1032 -4.40 -3.05 -16.75
C PHE A 1032 -4.50 -3.05 -18.28
N LYS A 1033 -4.67 -1.88 -18.89
CA LYS A 1033 -4.31 -1.63 -20.30
C LYS A 1033 -3.10 -0.70 -20.36
N LEU A 1034 -1.98 -1.21 -20.87
CA LEU A 1034 -0.76 -0.44 -21.15
C LEU A 1034 -0.64 -0.19 -22.65
N GLY A 1035 -0.06 0.94 -23.04
CA GLY A 1035 0.31 1.18 -24.43
C GLY A 1035 1.58 2.01 -24.53
N ALA A 1036 2.12 2.13 -25.74
CA ALA A 1036 3.34 2.91 -25.97
C ALA A 1036 3.18 4.36 -25.48
N VAL A 1037 4.27 4.91 -24.97
CA VAL A 1037 4.42 6.31 -24.56
C VAL A 1037 5.70 6.87 -25.19
N GLU A 1038 5.82 8.20 -25.24
CA GLU A 1038 7.07 8.84 -25.66
C GLU A 1038 8.18 8.54 -24.65
N SER A 1039 9.40 8.38 -25.14
CA SER A 1039 10.55 8.03 -24.31
C SER A 1039 11.85 8.62 -24.84
N TRP A 1040 12.70 9.10 -23.92
CA TRP A 1040 14.08 9.46 -24.21
C TRP A 1040 14.96 8.22 -24.34
N THR A 1041 15.92 8.28 -25.25
CA THR A 1041 16.91 7.25 -25.55
C THR A 1041 18.19 7.51 -24.77
N VAL A 1042 18.64 6.52 -23.98
CA VAL A 1042 19.93 6.57 -23.27
C VAL A 1042 20.84 5.49 -23.82
N ALA A 1043 21.83 5.92 -24.61
CA ALA A 1043 22.85 5.04 -25.18
C ALA A 1043 24.06 4.90 -24.24
N PHE A 1044 24.61 3.70 -24.10
CA PHE A 1044 25.75 3.43 -23.23
C PHE A 1044 27.01 3.07 -24.03
N ASN A 1045 27.94 4.02 -24.14
CA ASN A 1045 29.26 3.77 -24.75
C ASN A 1045 30.22 3.19 -23.70
N SER A 1046 30.46 1.89 -23.76
CA SER A 1046 31.37 1.18 -22.84
C SER A 1046 32.85 1.56 -22.99
N ASN A 1047 33.23 2.40 -23.96
CA ASN A 1047 34.62 2.83 -24.23
C ASN A 1047 35.62 1.66 -24.33
N GLY A 1048 35.17 0.49 -24.79
CA GLY A 1048 35.97 -0.73 -24.92
C GLY A 1048 35.96 -1.66 -23.70
N GLY A 1049 34.95 -1.56 -22.83
CA GLY A 1049 34.52 -2.64 -21.95
C GLY A 1049 33.39 -3.48 -22.56
N SER A 1050 32.78 -4.35 -21.75
CA SER A 1050 31.59 -5.14 -22.13
C SER A 1050 30.46 -4.27 -22.67
N ALA A 1051 29.62 -4.83 -23.54
CA ALA A 1051 28.42 -4.14 -24.02
C ALA A 1051 27.47 -3.80 -22.87
N CYS A 1052 26.64 -2.78 -23.09
CA CYS A 1052 25.59 -2.33 -22.18
C CYS A 1052 24.41 -1.87 -23.05
N ASP A 1053 23.20 -2.35 -22.74
CA ASP A 1053 22.05 -2.19 -23.63
C ASP A 1053 21.49 -0.77 -23.57
N THR A 1054 20.94 -0.30 -24.70
CA THR A 1054 20.30 1.03 -24.78
C THR A 1054 19.00 1.03 -23.98
N LYS A 1055 18.86 1.97 -23.04
CA LYS A 1055 17.66 2.12 -22.21
C LYS A 1055 16.72 3.18 -22.78
N PHE A 1056 15.45 3.03 -22.50
CA PHE A 1056 14.39 3.97 -22.87
C PHE A 1056 13.65 4.40 -21.60
N VAL A 1057 13.48 5.69 -21.43
CA VAL A 1057 12.96 6.31 -20.20
C VAL A 1057 11.73 7.13 -20.58
N ALA A 1058 10.56 6.92 -19.95
CA ALA A 1058 9.35 7.59 -20.40
C ALA A 1058 9.45 9.10 -20.12
N THR A 1059 8.96 9.93 -21.05
CA THR A 1059 9.07 11.40 -20.93
C THR A 1059 8.33 11.96 -19.70
N ALA A 1060 7.39 11.19 -19.14
CA ALA A 1060 6.63 11.52 -17.94
C ALA A 1060 7.30 11.10 -16.61
N ASP A 1061 8.26 10.16 -16.62
CA ASP A 1061 8.96 9.72 -15.40
C ASP A 1061 10.40 10.23 -15.29
N GLY A 1062 11.11 10.38 -16.43
CA GLY A 1062 12.53 10.75 -16.47
C GLY A 1062 13.48 9.78 -15.74
N LYS A 1063 13.01 8.63 -15.25
CA LYS A 1063 13.70 7.80 -14.24
C LYS A 1063 14.60 6.74 -14.88
N LEU A 1064 15.86 7.10 -15.13
CA LEU A 1064 16.87 6.13 -15.58
C LEU A 1064 17.38 5.26 -14.42
N VAL A 1065 17.06 3.97 -14.44
CA VAL A 1065 17.73 2.99 -13.57
C VAL A 1065 19.16 2.74 -14.07
N LYS A 1066 20.13 2.75 -13.15
CA LYS A 1066 21.54 2.46 -13.47
C LYS A 1066 21.69 1.00 -13.91
N PRO A 1067 22.24 0.70 -15.11
CA PRO A 1067 22.51 -0.66 -15.54
C PRO A 1067 23.67 -1.29 -14.74
N ALA A 1068 23.88 -2.59 -14.92
CA ALA A 1068 25.03 -3.29 -14.35
C ALA A 1068 26.36 -2.63 -14.78
N ASP A 1069 27.32 -2.57 -13.86
CA ASP A 1069 28.62 -1.96 -14.17
C ASP A 1069 29.38 -2.80 -15.20
N PRO A 1070 29.83 -2.19 -16.32
CA PRO A 1070 30.53 -2.94 -17.36
C PRO A 1070 31.88 -3.44 -16.86
N THR A 1071 32.42 -4.46 -17.53
CA THR A 1071 33.72 -5.07 -17.21
C THR A 1071 34.74 -4.86 -18.32
N ARG A 1072 36.04 -4.81 -17.98
CA ARG A 1072 37.13 -4.64 -18.94
C ARG A 1072 38.44 -5.20 -18.39
N ASP A 1073 39.04 -6.16 -19.11
CA ASP A 1073 40.25 -6.84 -18.67
C ASP A 1073 41.42 -5.90 -18.38
N GLY A 1074 41.92 -5.92 -17.14
CA GLY A 1074 43.02 -5.07 -16.69
C GLY A 1074 42.66 -3.62 -16.37
N TYR A 1075 41.37 -3.29 -16.27
CA TYR A 1075 40.87 -1.98 -15.83
C TYR A 1075 39.86 -2.12 -14.69
N THR A 1076 39.60 -0.99 -14.02
CA THR A 1076 38.54 -0.81 -13.01
C THR A 1076 37.56 0.22 -13.56
N PHE A 1077 36.26 -0.06 -13.47
CA PHE A 1077 35.22 0.86 -13.89
C PHE A 1077 35.17 2.10 -12.97
N GLY A 1078 35.07 3.29 -13.56
CA GLY A 1078 35.15 4.58 -12.86
C GLY A 1078 33.87 5.40 -12.87
N GLY A 1079 32.73 4.80 -13.26
CA GLY A 1079 31.44 5.46 -13.40
C GLY A 1079 31.06 5.83 -14.84
N TRP A 1080 29.81 6.25 -15.01
CA TRP A 1080 29.23 6.77 -16.25
C TRP A 1080 29.30 8.31 -16.28
N TYR A 1081 29.57 8.87 -17.46
CA TYR A 1081 29.82 10.31 -17.67
C TYR A 1081 29.01 10.83 -18.87
N THR A 1082 28.60 12.10 -18.86
CA THR A 1082 27.84 12.72 -19.96
C THR A 1082 28.71 13.15 -21.14
N ASP A 1083 30.03 13.18 -20.97
CA ASP A 1083 31.01 13.58 -21.98
C ASP A 1083 32.02 12.48 -22.29
N GLU A 1084 32.46 12.40 -23.55
CA GLU A 1084 33.45 11.41 -24.01
C GLU A 1084 34.80 11.53 -23.28
N ALA A 1085 35.19 12.75 -22.89
CA ALA A 1085 36.40 13.00 -22.10
C ALA A 1085 36.27 12.57 -20.61
N CYS A 1086 35.09 12.10 -20.19
CA CYS A 1086 34.79 11.59 -18.86
C CYS A 1086 35.14 12.59 -17.74
N THR A 1087 34.70 13.83 -17.89
CA THR A 1087 34.89 14.95 -16.95
C THR A 1087 33.65 15.24 -16.09
N GLN A 1088 32.44 15.08 -16.64
CA GLN A 1088 31.15 15.29 -15.97
C GLN A 1088 30.50 13.94 -15.64
N ALA A 1089 30.56 13.52 -14.38
CA ALA A 1089 29.93 12.28 -13.94
C ALA A 1089 28.40 12.40 -14.01
N TYR A 1090 27.73 11.35 -14.49
CA TYR A 1090 26.27 11.31 -14.54
C TYR A 1090 25.68 10.81 -13.21
N ASP A 1091 24.73 11.55 -12.67
CA ASP A 1091 23.98 11.20 -11.47
C ASP A 1091 22.63 10.55 -11.86
N PHE A 1092 22.46 9.28 -11.50
CA PHE A 1092 21.24 8.51 -11.78
C PHE A 1092 20.02 8.92 -10.92
N SER A 1093 20.16 9.87 -10.01
CA SER A 1093 19.03 10.57 -9.38
C SER A 1093 18.52 11.76 -10.21
N THR A 1094 19.29 12.23 -11.20
CA THR A 1094 18.87 13.30 -12.12
C THR A 1094 17.95 12.71 -13.21
N PRO A 1095 16.78 13.33 -13.48
CA PRO A 1095 15.87 12.85 -14.51
C PRO A 1095 16.41 13.08 -15.93
N VAL A 1096 16.21 12.09 -16.81
CA VAL A 1096 16.47 12.19 -18.24
C VAL A 1096 15.40 13.08 -18.88
N THR A 1097 15.84 14.17 -19.51
CA THR A 1097 14.98 15.21 -20.09
C THR A 1097 15.19 15.40 -21.61
N ALA A 1098 16.11 14.64 -22.20
CA ALA A 1098 16.41 14.56 -23.63
C ALA A 1098 17.15 13.25 -23.95
N ASP A 1099 17.25 12.88 -25.23
CA ASP A 1099 18.15 11.81 -25.70
C ASP A 1099 19.61 12.14 -25.33
N LEU A 1100 20.34 11.15 -24.79
CA LEU A 1100 21.74 11.34 -24.37
C LEU A 1100 22.59 10.05 -24.47
N THR A 1101 23.91 10.22 -24.47
CA THR A 1101 24.89 9.13 -24.45
C THR A 1101 25.72 9.19 -23.17
N LEU A 1102 25.83 8.07 -22.46
CA LEU A 1102 26.68 7.91 -21.29
C LEU A 1102 27.95 7.14 -21.63
N TYR A 1103 29.10 7.67 -21.20
CA TYR A 1103 30.43 7.16 -21.51
C TYR A 1103 31.07 6.50 -20.28
N ALA A 1104 31.60 5.29 -20.45
CA ALA A 1104 32.25 4.54 -19.37
C ALA A 1104 33.67 5.04 -19.13
N LYS A 1105 33.98 5.40 -17.88
CA LYS A 1105 35.35 5.76 -17.46
C LYS A 1105 36.12 4.52 -16.99
N TRP A 1106 37.41 4.47 -17.32
CA TRP A 1106 38.27 3.32 -17.02
C TRP A 1106 39.61 3.73 -16.40
N THR A 1107 39.89 3.23 -15.20
CA THR A 1107 41.20 3.35 -14.57
C THR A 1107 41.99 2.07 -14.87
N LYS A 1108 43.20 2.16 -15.44
CA LYS A 1108 44.01 0.97 -15.71
C LYS A 1108 44.55 0.38 -14.41
N ASN A 1109 44.40 -0.93 -14.22
CA ASN A 1109 44.87 -1.61 -13.01
C ASN A 1109 46.41 -1.65 -12.98
N ALA A 1110 46.98 -1.51 -11.79
CA ALA A 1110 48.43 -1.51 -11.61
C ALA A 1110 49.01 -2.89 -11.97
N VAL A 1111 49.74 -2.97 -13.07
CA VAL A 1111 50.44 -4.19 -13.47
C VAL A 1111 51.66 -4.36 -12.57
N ASN A 1112 51.60 -5.30 -11.63
CA ASN A 1112 52.74 -5.62 -10.75
C ASN A 1112 53.91 -6.17 -11.61
N PRO A 1113 55.02 -5.44 -11.82
CA PRO A 1113 56.13 -5.89 -12.64
C PRO A 1113 57.09 -6.70 -11.76
N GLY A 1114 56.61 -7.87 -11.29
CA GLY A 1114 57.20 -8.59 -10.16
C GLY A 1114 56.88 -10.08 -10.10
N GLY A 1115 56.68 -10.75 -11.24
CA GLY A 1115 56.50 -12.19 -11.33
C GLY A 1115 57.19 -12.74 -12.58
N ASN A 1116 58.33 -13.40 -12.41
CA ASN A 1116 59.11 -13.92 -13.55
C ASN A 1116 58.42 -15.15 -14.17
N GLY A 1117 58.56 -15.32 -15.48
CA GLY A 1117 57.71 -16.23 -16.27
C GLY A 1117 57.94 -17.72 -16.01
N GLY A 1118 56.84 -18.49 -16.08
CA GLY A 1118 56.85 -19.96 -16.13
C GLY A 1118 56.17 -20.46 -17.41
N SER A 1119 56.94 -21.05 -18.32
CA SER A 1119 56.40 -21.74 -19.50
C SER A 1119 55.87 -23.11 -19.10
N GLY A 1120 54.58 -23.38 -19.33
CA GLY A 1120 53.91 -24.64 -18.97
C GLY A 1120 52.89 -25.05 -20.03
N THR A 1121 53.13 -26.19 -20.68
CA THR A 1121 52.36 -26.70 -21.82
C THR A 1121 51.04 -27.41 -21.44
N ASN A 1122 50.16 -27.52 -22.43
CA ASN A 1122 49.01 -28.44 -22.53
C ASN A 1122 48.99 -29.65 -21.58
N GLY A 1123 47.83 -29.88 -20.97
CA GLY A 1123 47.42 -31.16 -20.37
C GLY A 1123 45.96 -31.07 -19.95
N GLY A 1124 45.12 -32.01 -20.38
CA GLY A 1124 43.68 -32.00 -20.07
C GLY A 1124 43.17 -33.37 -19.61
N ASN A 1125 41.85 -33.42 -19.38
CA ASN A 1125 41.02 -34.60 -19.11
C ASN A 1125 41.15 -35.30 -17.74
N GLY A 1126 40.07 -35.17 -16.96
CA GLY A 1126 39.34 -36.33 -16.39
C GLY A 1126 39.88 -37.02 -15.13
N GLY A 1127 39.00 -37.21 -14.13
CA GLY A 1127 39.25 -38.11 -12.99
C GLY A 1127 38.33 -37.84 -11.79
N ALA A 1128 37.30 -38.66 -11.61
CA ALA A 1128 36.46 -38.63 -10.41
C ALA A 1128 37.05 -39.47 -9.26
N GLY A 1129 36.74 -39.14 -8.01
CA GLY A 1129 37.18 -39.93 -6.85
C GLY A 1129 36.55 -39.49 -5.52
N ASN A 1130 35.62 -40.29 -4.99
CA ASN A 1130 35.11 -40.17 -3.62
C ASN A 1130 36.19 -40.56 -2.60
N GLY A 1131 36.19 -39.95 -1.41
CA GLY A 1131 37.00 -40.43 -0.28
C GLY A 1131 36.97 -39.54 0.97
N SER A 1132 36.27 -39.98 2.01
CA SER A 1132 36.22 -39.31 3.32
C SER A 1132 37.08 -40.01 4.38
N GLY A 1133 37.80 -39.25 5.23
CA GLY A 1133 37.97 -39.65 6.64
C GLY A 1133 39.37 -39.63 7.29
N ALA A 1134 39.50 -38.75 8.30
CA ALA A 1134 40.14 -38.96 9.63
C ALA A 1134 41.68 -39.10 9.82
N GLY A 1135 42.14 -38.67 11.02
CA GLY A 1135 43.51 -38.80 11.58
C GLY A 1135 44.25 -37.44 11.71
N ALA A 1136 44.26 -36.72 12.84
CA ALA A 1136 44.88 -36.99 14.16
C ALA A 1136 46.43 -37.09 14.12
N GLY A 1137 47.22 -36.42 14.98
CA GLY A 1137 46.93 -35.50 16.10
C GLY A 1137 48.22 -35.08 16.85
N THR A 1138 48.09 -34.55 18.09
CA THR A 1138 49.19 -34.04 18.99
C THR A 1138 49.84 -32.70 18.58
N GLY A 1139 50.40 -31.87 19.47
CA GLY A 1139 50.38 -31.91 20.95
C GLY A 1139 51.35 -30.92 21.63
N THR A 1140 50.79 -29.89 22.29
CA THR A 1140 51.34 -29.06 23.40
C THR A 1140 52.86 -28.84 23.57
N GLY A 1141 53.31 -27.58 23.58
CA GLY A 1141 54.62 -27.20 24.13
C GLY A 1141 54.83 -25.67 24.23
N SER A 1142 54.95 -25.13 25.45
CA SER A 1142 55.31 -23.73 25.71
C SER A 1142 56.74 -23.65 26.25
N GLY A 1143 57.51 -22.62 25.87
CA GLY A 1143 58.88 -22.43 26.32
C GLY A 1143 59.39 -21.01 26.05
N SER A 1144 59.73 -20.28 27.11
CA SER A 1144 60.20 -18.89 27.04
C SER A 1144 61.73 -18.80 27.03
N GLY A 1145 62.27 -17.82 26.30
CA GLY A 1145 63.69 -17.47 26.31
C GLY A 1145 63.86 -15.96 26.05
N SER A 1146 64.51 -15.24 26.97
CA SER A 1146 64.63 -13.77 26.94
C SER A 1146 66.07 -13.32 27.22
N LYS A 1147 66.32 -12.01 27.04
CA LYS A 1147 67.60 -11.26 27.01
C LYS A 1147 68.29 -11.22 25.63
N GLY A 1148 68.89 -10.09 25.21
CA GLY A 1148 68.85 -8.73 25.79
C GLY A 1148 70.11 -7.89 25.49
N GLY A 1149 69.94 -6.57 25.33
CA GLY A 1149 71.00 -5.58 24.98
C GLY A 1149 70.82 -5.07 23.53
N ALA A 1150 70.58 -3.78 23.20
CA ALA A 1150 71.14 -2.48 23.63
C ALA A 1150 72.53 -2.20 22.99
N ILE A 1151 72.90 -0.99 22.54
CA ILE A 1151 72.41 0.40 22.77
C ILE A 1151 72.30 1.18 21.41
N ALA A 1152 71.61 2.34 21.39
CA ALA A 1152 71.46 3.29 20.26
C ALA A 1152 72.72 4.24 20.13
N PRO A 1153 72.77 5.45 19.48
CA PRO A 1153 71.69 6.39 19.09
C PRO A 1153 71.80 7.23 17.77
N GLY A 1154 70.68 7.86 17.38
CA GLY A 1154 70.64 9.16 16.66
C GLY A 1154 70.66 9.15 15.12
N GLN A 1155 70.04 10.11 14.41
CA GLN A 1155 69.10 11.17 14.81
C GLN A 1155 68.12 11.56 13.68
N LYS A 1156 66.83 11.73 14.00
CA LYS A 1156 66.14 13.03 13.83
C LYS A 1156 64.83 13.08 14.67
N PRO A 1157 64.58 14.12 15.49
CA PRO A 1157 63.43 14.17 16.40
C PRO A 1157 62.31 15.15 15.97
N VAL A 1158 61.20 15.11 16.72
CA VAL A 1158 60.03 16.04 16.80
C VAL A 1158 59.19 16.23 15.51
N THR A 1159 57.87 16.35 15.58
CA THR A 1159 57.05 16.93 16.68
C THR A 1159 55.73 16.17 16.93
N LYS A 1160 55.42 15.97 18.23
CA LYS A 1160 54.12 15.71 18.93
C LYS A 1160 53.03 14.90 18.19
N THR A 1161 52.53 13.75 18.67
CA THR A 1161 52.09 13.36 20.04
C THR A 1161 50.83 14.09 20.51
N THR A 1162 49.69 13.39 20.44
CA THR A 1162 48.67 13.11 21.50
C THR A 1162 48.17 14.28 22.39
N VAL A 1163 46.95 14.24 22.95
CA VAL A 1163 46.62 13.53 24.20
C VAL A 1163 45.18 12.99 24.15
N SER A 1164 45.00 11.72 24.53
CA SER A 1164 43.70 11.09 24.82
C SER A 1164 43.43 11.12 26.33
N THR A 1165 42.26 10.61 26.77
CA THR A 1165 41.97 10.14 28.16
C THR A 1165 41.88 11.20 29.27
N LYS A 1166 41.14 11.05 30.39
CA LYS A 1166 40.06 10.15 30.89
C LYS A 1166 39.74 10.60 32.36
N THR A 1167 38.89 9.85 33.10
CA THR A 1167 39.13 9.45 34.52
C THR A 1167 38.32 10.13 35.64
N GLU A 1168 37.28 9.41 36.09
CA GLU A 1168 36.96 8.98 37.49
C GLU A 1168 36.83 9.95 38.69
N THR A 1169 35.82 9.65 39.52
CA THR A 1169 35.97 9.36 40.98
C THR A 1169 34.96 8.24 41.36
N LYS A 1170 35.42 7.08 41.90
CA LYS A 1170 35.46 6.66 43.33
C LYS A 1170 34.11 6.18 43.94
N ASP A 1171 34.05 5.25 44.91
CA ASP A 1171 35.06 4.82 45.90
C ASP A 1171 34.92 3.34 46.37
N ASN A 1172 35.99 2.79 47.02
CA ASN A 1172 36.08 1.63 47.96
C ASN A 1172 35.40 0.25 47.65
N LYS A 1173 36.06 -0.94 47.72
CA LYS A 1173 36.81 -1.64 48.82
C LYS A 1173 35.89 -2.16 49.95
N SER A 1174 35.89 -3.43 50.39
CA SER A 1174 36.67 -4.68 50.12
C SER A 1174 35.70 -5.89 49.95
N ASP A 1175 36.03 -7.19 49.79
CA ASP A 1175 37.08 -8.05 50.37
C ASP A 1175 37.22 -9.44 49.67
N LYS A 1176 38.23 -10.22 50.09
CA LYS A 1176 38.45 -11.71 50.07
C LYS A 1176 37.51 -12.69 49.30
N LYS A 1177 37.90 -13.93 48.92
CA LYS A 1177 39.16 -14.73 48.78
C LYS A 1177 38.75 -16.18 48.44
N ASP A 1178 39.70 -17.05 48.00
CA ASP A 1178 39.54 -18.52 47.87
C ASP A 1178 38.59 -18.97 46.72
N SER A 1179 38.74 -20.06 45.97
CA SER A 1179 39.05 -21.48 46.24
C SER A 1179 38.02 -22.15 47.17
N ASP A 1180 37.60 -23.41 46.98
CA ASP A 1180 38.30 -24.57 46.41
C ASP A 1180 37.28 -25.69 46.06
N LYS A 1181 37.77 -26.80 45.51
CA LYS A 1181 37.24 -28.20 45.56
C LYS A 1181 35.72 -28.53 45.52
N SER A 1182 35.45 -29.50 44.67
CA SER A 1182 34.41 -30.53 44.79
C SER A 1182 34.32 -31.23 46.15
N ASP A 1183 33.15 -31.77 46.51
CA ASP A 1183 33.10 -33.08 47.18
C ASP A 1183 31.78 -33.87 46.92
N LYS A 1184 31.76 -35.15 47.29
CA LYS A 1184 30.66 -36.12 47.00
C LYS A 1184 29.82 -36.53 48.21
N LYS A 1185 28.55 -36.85 47.98
CA LYS A 1185 27.82 -38.05 48.45
C LYS A 1185 26.45 -38.14 47.73
N ASP A 1186 25.95 -39.26 47.20
CA ASP A 1186 25.85 -40.66 47.66
C ASP A 1186 24.92 -40.89 48.87
N GLU A 1187 23.68 -41.32 48.61
CA GLU A 1187 23.14 -42.68 48.89
C GLU A 1187 21.69 -42.80 48.31
N LYS A 1188 21.28 -43.83 47.55
CA LYS A 1188 20.94 -45.24 47.90
C LYS A 1188 19.69 -45.38 48.80
N LYS A 1189 18.76 -46.35 48.62
CA LYS A 1189 18.66 -47.51 47.70
C LYS A 1189 17.28 -48.21 47.81
N SER A 1190 16.76 -48.83 46.73
CA SER A 1190 16.01 -50.10 46.78
C SER A 1190 15.94 -50.77 45.40
N ASP A 1191 15.73 -52.10 45.35
CA ASP A 1191 15.72 -52.93 44.14
C ASP A 1191 14.50 -53.89 44.10
N LYS A 1192 14.32 -54.63 42.98
CA LYS A 1192 13.84 -56.05 42.89
C LYS A 1192 12.32 -56.34 43.02
N LYS A 1193 11.66 -57.22 42.26
CA LYS A 1193 12.00 -58.23 41.20
C LYS A 1193 10.71 -59.03 40.84
N ASP A 1194 10.77 -59.84 39.76
CA ASP A 1194 9.91 -61.00 39.43
C ASP A 1194 8.42 -60.72 39.06
N GLY A 1195 7.71 -61.53 38.24
CA GLY A 1195 8.03 -62.87 37.69
C GLY A 1195 7.63 -63.12 36.21
N LYS A 1196 7.20 -64.35 35.87
CA LYS A 1196 7.21 -64.94 34.51
C LYS A 1196 6.03 -65.92 34.25
N SER A 1197 5.75 -66.23 32.97
CA SER A 1197 4.89 -67.33 32.42
C SER A 1197 3.37 -67.12 32.50
N ASP A 1198 2.49 -67.77 31.70
CA ASP A 1198 2.53 -68.40 30.36
C ASP A 1198 1.07 -68.80 29.97
N LYS A 1199 0.82 -69.18 28.70
CA LYS A 1199 -0.35 -69.97 28.19
C LYS A 1199 -1.75 -69.29 28.15
N LYS A 1200 -2.75 -69.73 27.37
CA LYS A 1200 -2.87 -70.55 26.11
C LYS A 1200 -4.38 -70.73 25.77
N SER A 1201 -4.75 -70.86 24.48
CA SER A 1201 -5.97 -71.55 23.93
C SER A 1201 -7.37 -71.01 24.31
N ASP A 1202 -8.48 -71.23 23.59
CA ASP A 1202 -8.89 -71.54 22.18
C ASP A 1202 -10.42 -71.17 22.15
N SER A 1203 -11.14 -70.73 21.11
CA SER A 1203 -11.50 -71.41 19.85
C SER A 1203 -12.67 -70.69 19.11
N LYS A 1204 -12.72 -70.85 17.77
CA LYS A 1204 -13.86 -70.87 16.81
C LYS A 1204 -15.23 -70.20 17.10
N SER A 1205 -15.76 -69.51 16.07
CA SER A 1205 -16.97 -69.95 15.32
C SER A 1205 -17.02 -69.32 13.91
N ASP A 1206 -17.82 -69.89 12.99
CA ASP A 1206 -17.83 -69.59 11.55
C ASP A 1206 -19.14 -68.92 11.08
N THR A 1207 -19.06 -67.89 10.21
CA THR A 1207 -19.92 -67.59 9.02
C THR A 1207 -19.64 -66.16 8.50
N GLY A 1208 -19.79 -65.82 7.21
CA GLY A 1208 -20.04 -66.69 6.06
C GLY A 1208 -20.44 -65.95 4.76
N ALA A 1209 -19.60 -66.08 3.72
CA ALA A 1209 -19.91 -65.92 2.29
C ALA A 1209 -20.25 -64.49 1.75
N ALA A 1210 -20.12 -64.19 0.45
CA ALA A 1210 -19.77 -65.05 -0.71
C ALA A 1210 -18.73 -64.41 -1.66
N SER A 1211 -18.02 -65.26 -2.42
CA SER A 1211 -17.08 -64.87 -3.50
C SER A 1211 -17.81 -64.74 -4.86
N THR A 1212 -17.15 -64.45 -5.99
CA THR A 1212 -16.47 -65.48 -6.82
C THR A 1212 -15.45 -64.87 -7.81
N THR A 1213 -14.15 -65.21 -7.70
CA THR A 1213 -13.34 -66.08 -8.62
C THR A 1213 -13.03 -65.50 -10.03
N THR A 1214 -11.84 -65.65 -10.64
CA THR A 1214 -10.72 -66.61 -10.40
C THR A 1214 -9.40 -66.10 -11.01
N ALA A 1215 -8.24 -66.53 -10.45
CA ALA A 1215 -6.93 -66.88 -11.08
C ALA A 1215 -6.34 -66.07 -12.28
N LYS A 1216 -5.00 -65.89 -12.46
CA LYS A 1216 -3.85 -66.73 -12.04
C LYS A 1216 -2.49 -65.98 -12.15
N LYS A 1217 -1.45 -66.50 -11.47
CA LYS A 1217 0.01 -66.27 -11.74
C LYS A 1217 0.40 -66.76 -13.16
N SER A 1218 1.52 -66.39 -13.82
CA SER A 1218 2.71 -65.52 -13.57
C SER A 1218 3.35 -65.18 -14.97
N SER A 1219 4.61 -64.76 -15.23
CA SER A 1219 5.89 -64.59 -14.48
C SER A 1219 6.92 -63.80 -15.33
N ASP A 1220 7.90 -63.17 -14.66
CA ASP A 1220 9.34 -62.97 -15.00
C ASP A 1220 9.87 -62.75 -16.45
N ALA A 1221 10.80 -61.78 -16.58
CA ALA A 1221 12.03 -61.78 -17.41
C ALA A 1221 11.94 -61.75 -18.98
N SER A 1222 12.93 -61.26 -19.74
CA SER A 1222 14.09 -60.36 -19.50
C SER A 1222 14.72 -59.86 -20.83
N GLU A 1223 15.65 -58.90 -20.73
CA GLU A 1223 16.87 -58.71 -21.57
C GLU A 1223 16.82 -58.26 -23.07
N GLN A 1224 17.67 -57.26 -23.35
CA GLN A 1224 18.65 -57.11 -24.46
C GLN A 1224 18.22 -57.18 -25.96
N GLU A 1225 18.94 -56.56 -26.93
CA GLU A 1225 19.86 -55.40 -26.98
C GLU A 1225 20.18 -55.11 -28.49
N THR A 1226 20.80 -53.96 -28.81
CA THR A 1226 21.40 -53.59 -30.13
C THR A 1226 20.43 -53.40 -31.31
N GLY A 1227 20.76 -52.63 -32.36
CA GLY A 1227 21.88 -51.70 -32.54
C GLY A 1227 22.08 -51.21 -33.99
N THR A 1228 22.70 -50.04 -34.14
CA THR A 1228 23.31 -49.46 -35.37
C THR A 1228 22.45 -49.09 -36.60
N ASN A 1229 22.51 -47.81 -36.96
CA ASN A 1229 22.31 -47.18 -38.29
C ASN A 1229 23.54 -47.52 -39.22
N PRO A 1230 23.70 -47.14 -40.54
CA PRO A 1230 23.48 -45.77 -41.06
C PRO A 1230 23.29 -45.53 -42.62
N LEU A 1231 23.14 -44.24 -43.03
CA LEU A 1231 23.47 -43.60 -44.36
C LEU A 1231 22.72 -44.02 -45.67
N ALA A 1232 22.70 -43.27 -46.81
CA ALA A 1232 22.58 -41.81 -47.13
C ALA A 1232 22.57 -41.51 -48.68
N ILE A 1233 22.47 -40.21 -49.06
CA ILE A 1233 23.09 -39.50 -50.23
C ILE A 1233 22.35 -39.29 -51.60
N VAL A 1234 21.92 -38.01 -51.82
CA VAL A 1234 22.14 -37.04 -52.96
C VAL A 1234 21.70 -37.26 -54.44
N GLY A 1235 20.85 -36.33 -54.94
CA GLY A 1235 21.08 -35.46 -56.15
C GLY A 1235 20.62 -35.90 -57.57
N VAL A 1236 20.65 -35.06 -58.64
CA VAL A 1236 20.81 -33.58 -58.77
C VAL A 1236 20.43 -33.05 -60.20
N ALA A 1237 19.71 -31.90 -60.29
CA ALA A 1237 19.61 -30.82 -61.32
C ALA A 1237 19.34 -31.01 -62.87
N ALA A 1238 18.74 -29.94 -63.47
CA ALA A 1238 18.63 -29.50 -64.89
C ALA A 1238 17.77 -30.35 -65.88
N GLY A 1239 17.11 -29.83 -66.95
CA GLY A 1239 16.89 -28.47 -67.54
C GLY A 1239 16.23 -28.59 -68.96
N VAL A 1240 15.88 -27.57 -69.78
CA VAL A 1240 15.74 -26.09 -69.63
C VAL A 1240 15.05 -25.44 -70.88
N ILE A 1241 14.29 -24.32 -70.72
CA ILE A 1241 13.81 -23.31 -71.74
C ILE A 1241 12.82 -23.71 -72.88
N GLY A 1242 11.82 -22.84 -73.20
CA GLY A 1242 10.96 -23.00 -74.40
C GLY A 1242 9.84 -21.98 -74.75
N LEU A 1243 10.12 -20.67 -74.91
CA LEU A 1243 9.25 -19.62 -75.54
C LEU A 1243 7.90 -19.23 -74.86
N ALA A 1244 7.27 -18.12 -75.32
CA ALA A 1244 6.30 -17.34 -74.51
C ALA A 1244 5.27 -16.47 -75.28
N ILE A 1245 4.11 -16.19 -74.63
CA ILE A 1245 3.13 -15.11 -74.87
C ILE A 1245 2.56 -14.72 -73.47
N VAL A 1246 2.93 -13.59 -72.86
CA VAL A 1246 2.22 -12.28 -72.81
C VAL A 1246 0.73 -12.37 -72.36
N GLY A 1247 0.27 -11.75 -71.27
CA GLY A 1247 0.94 -10.91 -70.25
C GLY A 1247 0.10 -10.80 -68.95
N VAL A 1248 0.75 -10.72 -67.78
CA VAL A 1248 0.98 -9.50 -66.96
C VAL A 1248 -0.24 -9.09 -66.11
N PHE A 1249 -0.34 -9.39 -64.80
CA PHE A 1249 0.41 -8.91 -63.60
C PHE A 1249 -0.02 -7.54 -63.03
N VAL A 1250 -0.20 -7.49 -61.70
CA VAL A 1250 0.52 -6.59 -60.76
C VAL A 1250 0.49 -7.22 -59.35
N PHE A 1251 1.51 -6.93 -58.52
CA PHE A 1251 1.70 -7.53 -57.19
C PHE A 1251 2.34 -6.51 -56.23
N THR A 1252 1.70 -6.21 -55.11
CA THR A 1252 2.27 -5.48 -53.94
C THR A 1252 1.59 -6.03 -52.68
N LYS A 1253 2.22 -6.66 -51.68
CA LYS A 1253 3.53 -6.49 -51.00
C LYS A 1253 3.53 -5.34 -49.98
N ARG A 1254 3.62 -5.71 -48.69
CA ARG A 1254 3.51 -4.87 -47.48
C ARG A 1254 2.07 -4.35 -47.26
N ARG A 1255 1.66 -4.05 -46.02
CA ARG A 1255 2.43 -4.17 -44.76
C ARG A 1255 2.26 -5.54 -44.13
#